data_AF-A0A416C038-F1
#
_entry.id   AF-A0A416C038-F1
#
_cell.length_a   1.000
_cell.length_b   1.000
_cell.length_c   1.000
_cell.angle_alpha   90.00
_cell.angle_beta   90.00
_cell.angle_gamma   90.00
#
_symmetry.space_group_name_H-M   'P 1'
#
loop_
_entity.id
_entity.type
_entity.pdbx_description
1 polymer ?
#
loop_
_entity_poly.entity_id
_entity_poly.type
_entity_poly.pdbx_seq_one_letter_code
_entity_poly.pdbx_strand_id
1 'polypeptide(L)'
;MKQWKKAIGIVLAGVVLLTGIALPKNNAMADGKNYGIQSPRVANGVTTWDKIKFGSYNQEGTFRAEPIKWRVLSVDGDDALLLADQCLDARAYHDEKDEKITWENCTLRKWLNEEFYNTVFTEEEKKAVKETTVVNEDSVWKDSDGYKHKVEGGNDTKDRVYLLSEKEVENAAYGFDLEISKTRQARFSDYAKVNDIFYYDEWCYWQLRSPGYISDFVTSSGNACWGIYSEYSIPRGTYGVRPALHVNLSSSIIRDAGEVDSEGNATAQTDGIHAPREKDGVTTWDCIWLGNYNQTASWKQNPIEWRVLSVDGDDAFLLADRCLDAKLYHEEDEDVTWETCTLRKWLNEGFCNTAFTEKEKQAIKETTVVNEDSVWKDVDGEEYKVEGGNDTKDKVYLLSEKEASNSTYGFDTELGEESNTRQAKTSDYVKVNGGNSEGLYCYWWLRSPSIYHADSVQYVYTDGGGNFGGKSACYYTYGVRPALHINLSSYAWEKSGTVASNETDRPQITVTPMQSVEPTATPVVSKKPILTSNSSKNARLSDNMNQKKTFGSSVKKKIKLLGVRCKKNTKKIYGKVSISKATVKVKVGKKAYKKASVKGKKFTVKLKTKLKKKTKIVIKVTKKGYQTLAKKYQVK
;
A
#
# COMPACT_ATOMS: atom_id res chain seq x y z
N MET A 1 -32.27 59.14 35.07
CA MET A 1 -32.19 59.56 33.65
C MET A 1 -30.74 59.68 33.21
N LYS A 2 -30.27 58.74 32.39
CA LYS A 2 -29.30 58.86 31.30
C LYS A 2 -28.75 57.46 31.01
N GLN A 3 -29.42 56.78 30.09
CA GLN A 3 -28.94 55.55 29.46
C GLN A 3 -27.83 55.92 28.47
N TRP A 4 -26.72 55.19 28.51
CA TRP A 4 -25.73 55.14 27.44
C TRP A 4 -26.04 53.93 26.56
N LYS A 5 -26.40 54.20 25.30
CA LYS A 5 -26.53 53.19 24.24
C LYS A 5 -25.13 52.84 23.72
N LYS A 6 -24.74 51.57 23.81
CA LYS A 6 -23.64 51.01 23.00
C LYS A 6 -24.24 50.36 21.76
N ALA A 7 -23.71 50.74 20.61
CA ALA A 7 -24.06 50.22 19.29
C ALA A 7 -23.66 48.74 19.16
N ILE A 8 -24.58 47.95 18.63
CA ILE A 8 -24.36 46.56 18.20
C ILE A 8 -24.00 46.62 16.73
N GLY A 9 -22.78 46.22 16.38
CA GLY A 9 -22.37 45.95 15.01
C GLY A 9 -22.81 44.54 14.63
N ILE A 10 -23.85 44.43 13.80
CA ILE A 10 -24.28 43.20 13.15
C ILE A 10 -23.41 43.03 11.90
N VAL A 11 -22.58 42.00 11.84
CA VAL A 11 -21.94 41.54 10.60
C VAL A 11 -22.98 40.69 9.87
N LEU A 12 -23.67 41.30 8.91
CA LEU A 12 -24.49 40.61 7.92
C LEU A 12 -23.56 39.91 6.92
N ALA A 13 -23.49 38.58 6.97
CA ALA A 13 -23.00 37.79 5.84
C ALA A 13 -24.10 37.76 4.77
N GLY A 14 -23.87 38.49 3.69
CA GLY A 14 -24.82 38.64 2.58
C GLY A 14 -24.98 37.34 1.80
N VAL A 15 -26.23 36.94 1.62
CA VAL A 15 -26.67 36.01 0.57
C VAL A 15 -26.53 36.73 -0.77
N VAL A 16 -25.68 36.22 -1.66
CA VAL A 16 -25.68 36.61 -3.08
C VAL A 16 -26.15 35.42 -3.91
N LEU A 17 -27.42 35.48 -4.29
CA LEU A 17 -27.95 34.78 -5.46
C LEU A 17 -27.57 35.62 -6.69
N LEU A 18 -26.73 35.08 -7.57
CA LEU A 18 -26.52 35.63 -8.91
C LEU A 18 -26.38 34.48 -9.91
N THR A 19 -27.47 34.27 -10.63
CA THR A 19 -27.52 33.63 -11.94
C THR A 19 -26.62 34.40 -12.91
N GLY A 20 -25.66 33.73 -13.54
CA GLY A 20 -24.84 34.32 -14.58
C GLY A 20 -23.75 33.37 -15.06
N ILE A 21 -23.96 32.81 -16.25
CA ILE A 21 -22.95 32.05 -17.00
C ILE A 21 -21.74 32.96 -17.22
N ALA A 22 -20.59 32.56 -16.68
CA ALA A 22 -19.28 33.08 -17.07
C ALA A 22 -18.26 31.93 -17.03
N LEU A 23 -17.80 31.52 -18.20
CA LEU A 23 -16.69 30.57 -18.39
C LEU A 23 -15.43 31.09 -17.67
N PRO A 24 -14.69 30.26 -16.90
CA PRO A 24 -13.42 30.68 -16.36
C PRO A 24 -12.37 30.78 -17.48
N LYS A 25 -11.73 31.96 -17.53
CA LYS A 25 -10.54 32.23 -18.35
C LYS A 25 -9.37 31.37 -17.86
N ASN A 26 -8.71 30.72 -18.82
CA ASN A 26 -7.47 29.99 -18.64
C ASN A 26 -6.39 30.87 -17.99
N ASN A 27 -6.04 30.55 -16.74
CA ASN A 27 -4.72 30.81 -16.21
C ASN A 27 -3.98 29.47 -16.20
N ALA A 28 -2.90 29.39 -16.98
CA ALA A 28 -2.04 28.21 -17.05
C ALA A 28 -1.47 27.92 -15.65
N MET A 29 -1.96 26.85 -15.02
CA MET A 29 -1.37 26.25 -13.83
C MET A 29 -0.38 25.16 -14.25
N ALA A 30 0.71 25.07 -13.51
CA ALA A 30 1.77 24.10 -13.70
C ALA A 30 1.23 22.65 -13.70
N ASP A 31 1.92 21.80 -14.45
CA ASP A 31 1.61 20.43 -14.87
C ASP A 31 1.59 19.40 -13.70
N GLY A 32 0.83 19.70 -12.64
CA GLY A 32 0.50 18.73 -11.59
C GLY A 32 -0.56 17.77 -12.10
N LYS A 33 -0.43 16.47 -11.77
CA LYS A 33 -1.44 15.46 -12.07
C LYS A 33 -2.78 15.84 -11.43
N ASN A 34 -3.63 16.55 -12.17
CA ASN A 34 -4.96 16.89 -11.69
C ASN A 34 -5.86 15.67 -11.94
N TYR A 35 -5.96 14.78 -10.95
CA TYR A 35 -6.91 13.66 -11.01
C TYR A 35 -8.38 14.12 -10.95
N GLY A 36 -8.64 15.43 -10.94
CA GLY A 36 -9.99 15.97 -10.84
C GLY A 36 -10.60 15.78 -9.46
N ILE A 37 -9.77 15.64 -8.41
CA ILE A 37 -10.21 15.44 -7.02
C ILE A 37 -11.08 16.62 -6.57
N GLN A 38 -12.22 16.31 -5.95
CA GLN A 38 -13.23 17.28 -5.55
C GLN A 38 -13.69 17.08 -4.11
N SER A 39 -14.42 18.10 -3.61
CA SER A 39 -15.18 18.00 -2.38
C SER A 39 -16.35 16.99 -2.53
N PRO A 40 -16.92 16.50 -1.42
CA PRO A 40 -18.00 15.51 -1.43
C PRO A 40 -19.22 15.94 -2.23
N ARG A 41 -19.85 14.98 -2.90
CA ARG A 41 -21.04 15.19 -3.75
C ARG A 41 -22.22 14.43 -3.15
N VAL A 42 -23.41 15.04 -3.16
CA VAL A 42 -24.63 14.39 -2.65
C VAL A 42 -25.64 14.26 -3.79
N ALA A 43 -26.06 13.03 -4.07
CA ALA A 43 -27.09 12.73 -5.06
C ALA A 43 -28.03 11.66 -4.53
N ASN A 44 -29.35 11.90 -4.60
CA ASN A 44 -30.38 10.95 -4.14
C ASN A 44 -30.19 10.45 -2.69
N GLY A 45 -29.68 11.30 -1.80
CA GLY A 45 -29.41 10.93 -0.39
C GLY A 45 -28.16 10.07 -0.18
N VAL A 46 -27.38 9.83 -1.23
CA VAL A 46 -26.08 9.15 -1.17
C VAL A 46 -24.98 10.19 -1.29
N THR A 47 -24.05 10.19 -0.33
CA THR A 47 -22.84 11.01 -0.38
C THR A 47 -21.71 10.21 -1.00
N THR A 48 -21.01 10.80 -1.97
CA THR A 48 -19.79 10.25 -2.57
C THR A 48 -18.58 11.11 -2.20
N TRP A 49 -17.53 10.46 -1.73
CA TRP A 49 -16.22 11.06 -1.48
C TRP A 49 -15.20 10.53 -2.49
N ASP A 50 -14.42 11.44 -3.06
CA ASP A 50 -13.17 11.06 -3.71
C ASP A 50 -12.20 10.55 -2.65
N LYS A 51 -11.32 9.64 -3.05
CA LYS A 51 -10.27 9.12 -2.20
C LYS A 51 -8.91 9.36 -2.81
N ILE A 52 -7.91 9.50 -1.96
CA ILE A 52 -6.51 9.50 -2.37
C ILE A 52 -5.71 8.48 -1.57
N LYS A 53 -4.56 8.07 -2.11
CA LYS A 53 -3.54 7.28 -1.42
C LYS A 53 -2.36 8.15 -1.07
N PHE A 54 -1.99 8.11 0.20
CA PHE A 54 -0.91 8.95 0.72
C PHE A 54 -0.37 8.39 2.04
N GLY A 55 0.95 8.28 2.18
CA GLY A 55 1.57 7.60 3.33
C GLY A 55 1.31 6.09 3.35
N SER A 56 1.93 5.39 4.29
CA SER A 56 1.74 3.95 4.50
C SER A 56 1.73 3.56 5.97
N TYR A 57 0.80 2.70 6.38
CA TYR A 57 0.68 2.26 7.77
C TYR A 57 0.29 0.80 7.89
N ASN A 58 0.52 0.21 9.06
CA ASN A 58 0.13 -1.17 9.31
C ASN A 58 -1.39 -1.31 9.21
N GLN A 59 -1.86 -2.12 8.26
CA GLN A 59 -3.29 -2.37 8.07
C GLN A 59 -3.64 -3.85 8.15
N GLU A 60 -2.68 -4.75 7.92
CA GLU A 60 -2.85 -6.19 8.15
C GLU A 60 -2.48 -6.62 9.58
N GLY A 61 -3.10 -7.70 10.07
CA GLY A 61 -2.75 -8.34 11.36
C GLY A 61 -1.33 -8.95 11.42
N THR A 62 -0.65 -9.01 10.29
CA THR A 62 0.76 -9.42 10.15
C THR A 62 1.75 -8.26 10.36
N PHE A 63 1.24 -7.04 10.61
CA PHE A 63 2.02 -5.81 10.74
C PHE A 63 2.68 -5.38 9.42
N ARG A 64 1.95 -5.54 8.31
CA ARG A 64 2.37 -5.08 6.99
C ARG A 64 1.89 -3.65 6.77
N ALA A 65 2.82 -2.77 6.40
CA ALA A 65 2.51 -1.42 6.01
C ALA A 65 1.96 -1.37 4.58
N GLU A 66 0.83 -0.70 4.41
CA GLU A 66 0.12 -0.52 3.14
C GLU A 66 -0.28 0.94 2.97
N PRO A 67 -0.45 1.42 1.72
CA PRO A 67 -0.96 2.75 1.43
C PRO A 67 -2.23 3.06 2.23
N ILE A 68 -2.27 4.21 2.90
CA ILE A 68 -3.52 4.65 3.53
C ILE A 68 -4.41 5.24 2.44
N LYS A 69 -5.66 4.77 2.36
CA LYS A 69 -6.73 5.40 1.59
C LYS A 69 -7.38 6.49 2.45
N TRP A 70 -7.51 7.69 1.92
CA TRP A 70 -8.08 8.85 2.60
C TRP A 70 -9.28 9.36 1.81
N ARG A 71 -10.41 9.61 2.48
CA ARG A 71 -11.54 10.36 1.92
C ARG A 71 -11.20 11.84 1.89
N VAL A 72 -11.56 12.50 0.79
CA VAL A 72 -11.43 13.94 0.60
C VAL A 72 -12.69 14.60 1.15
N LEU A 73 -12.57 15.31 2.27
CA LEU A 73 -13.69 15.98 2.94
C LEU A 73 -13.93 17.40 2.42
N SER A 74 -12.88 18.08 1.97
CA SER A 74 -13.00 19.37 1.29
C SER A 74 -11.78 19.64 0.43
N VAL A 75 -11.98 20.45 -0.60
CA VAL A 75 -10.92 20.99 -1.47
C VAL A 75 -11.09 22.50 -1.58
N ASP A 76 -10.05 23.24 -1.22
CA ASP A 76 -9.93 24.71 -1.39
C ASP A 76 -8.63 25.03 -2.13
N GLY A 77 -8.73 25.23 -3.44
CA GLY A 77 -7.58 25.31 -4.34
C GLY A 77 -6.72 24.05 -4.26
N ASP A 78 -5.48 24.21 -3.84
CA ASP A 78 -4.51 23.12 -3.66
C ASP A 78 -4.60 22.46 -2.27
N ASP A 79 -5.43 22.97 -1.37
CA ASP A 79 -5.61 22.41 -0.03
C ASP A 79 -6.72 21.37 0.02
N ALA A 80 -6.43 20.18 0.56
CA ALA A 80 -7.45 19.18 0.81
C ALA A 80 -7.45 18.71 2.27
N LEU A 81 -8.62 18.77 2.90
CA LEU A 81 -8.86 18.10 4.18
C LEU A 81 -9.18 16.64 3.92
N LEU A 82 -8.41 15.76 4.57
CA LEU A 82 -8.52 14.33 4.41
C LEU A 82 -8.96 13.65 5.71
N LEU A 83 -9.68 12.53 5.58
CA LEU A 83 -9.99 11.61 6.67
C LEU A 83 -9.65 10.19 6.26
N ALA A 84 -8.93 9.44 7.10
CA ALA A 84 -8.63 8.04 6.80
C ALA A 84 -9.92 7.25 6.53
N ASP A 85 -9.96 6.48 5.44
CA ASP A 85 -11.18 5.79 5.00
C ASP A 85 -11.70 4.80 6.07
N GLN A 86 -10.78 4.20 6.82
CA GLN A 86 -11.04 3.30 7.94
C GLN A 86 -10.21 3.68 9.18
N CYS A 87 -10.56 3.12 10.34
CA CYS A 87 -9.74 3.20 11.53
C CYS A 87 -8.44 2.41 11.37
N LEU A 88 -7.32 3.09 11.54
CA LEU A 88 -5.99 2.55 11.29
C LEU A 88 -5.38 1.87 12.52
N ASP A 89 -5.72 2.33 13.72
CA ASP A 89 -5.22 1.79 14.99
C ASP A 89 -6.31 1.88 16.06
N ALA A 90 -6.08 1.30 17.24
CA ALA A 90 -6.93 1.42 18.42
C ALA A 90 -6.12 1.80 19.64
N ARG A 91 -6.40 2.98 20.20
CA ARG A 91 -5.61 3.60 21.27
C ARG A 91 -6.51 4.35 22.23
N ALA A 92 -6.07 4.49 23.48
CA ALA A 92 -6.73 5.40 24.42
C ALA A 92 -6.46 6.86 24.05
N TYR A 93 -7.40 7.74 24.37
CA TYR A 93 -7.24 9.18 24.22
C TYR A 93 -6.07 9.72 25.05
N HIS A 94 -5.97 9.24 26.29
CA HIS A 94 -4.87 9.51 27.21
C HIS A 94 -4.46 8.22 27.94
N ASP A 95 -3.16 8.04 28.18
CA ASP A 95 -2.61 6.79 28.74
C ASP A 95 -2.91 6.65 30.24
N GLU A 96 -2.88 7.76 30.98
CA GLU A 96 -3.19 7.79 32.41
C GLU A 96 -4.70 7.86 32.63
N LYS A 97 -5.17 7.19 33.68
CA LYS A 97 -6.60 7.10 33.99
C LYS A 97 -7.01 8.20 34.96
N ASP A 98 -8.28 8.60 34.86
CA ASP A 98 -8.95 9.51 35.80
C ASP A 98 -8.34 10.93 35.88
N GLU A 99 -7.53 11.30 34.89
CA GLU A 99 -6.98 12.65 34.75
C GLU A 99 -7.89 13.53 33.89
N LYS A 100 -8.14 14.76 34.34
CA LYS A 100 -8.80 15.78 33.52
C LYS A 100 -7.81 16.24 32.45
N ILE A 101 -8.10 15.93 31.19
CA ILE A 101 -7.18 16.17 30.08
C ILE A 101 -7.89 16.80 28.89
N THR A 102 -7.19 17.69 28.19
CA THR A 102 -7.63 18.36 26.96
C THR A 102 -6.96 17.76 25.73
N TRP A 103 -7.41 18.10 24.51
CA TRP A 103 -6.73 17.66 23.28
C TRP A 103 -5.25 18.07 23.25
N GLU A 104 -4.98 19.33 23.63
CA GLU A 104 -3.64 19.90 23.69
C GLU A 104 -2.63 19.01 24.43
N ASN A 105 -3.08 18.38 25.53
CA ASN A 105 -2.24 17.66 26.48
C ASN A 105 -2.37 16.13 26.40
N CYS A 106 -3.27 15.59 25.56
CA CYS A 106 -3.51 14.15 25.51
C CYS A 106 -2.36 13.36 24.86
N THR A 107 -2.17 12.09 25.24
CA THR A 107 -1.08 11.27 24.68
C THR A 107 -1.38 10.86 23.24
N LEU A 108 -2.66 10.80 22.85
CA LEU A 108 -3.05 10.48 21.48
C LEU A 108 -2.62 11.55 20.48
N ARG A 109 -2.85 12.84 20.77
CA ARG A 109 -2.37 13.96 19.95
C ARG A 109 -0.85 13.90 19.76
N LYS A 110 -0.12 13.67 20.85
CA LYS A 110 1.34 13.52 20.82
C LYS A 110 1.77 12.37 19.91
N TRP A 111 1.13 11.21 20.06
CA TRP A 111 1.42 10.06 19.21
C TRP A 111 1.14 10.32 17.73
N LEU A 112 0.02 10.99 17.40
CA LEU A 112 -0.34 11.35 16.03
C LEU A 112 0.74 12.24 15.37
N ASN A 113 1.21 13.26 16.08
CA ASN A 113 2.15 14.25 15.55
C ASN A 113 3.63 13.84 15.67
N GLU A 114 3.94 12.81 16.45
CA GLU A 114 5.29 12.27 16.58
C GLU A 114 5.41 10.88 15.93
N GLU A 115 5.03 9.81 16.63
CA GLU A 115 5.30 8.45 16.19
C GLU A 115 4.54 8.07 14.92
N PHE A 116 3.25 8.39 14.84
CA PHE A 116 2.44 8.12 13.66
C PHE A 116 2.94 8.92 12.46
N TYR A 117 3.02 10.24 12.55
CA TYR A 117 3.51 11.11 11.48
C TYR A 117 4.87 10.68 10.92
N ASN A 118 5.83 10.34 11.79
CA ASN A 118 7.17 9.91 11.35
C ASN A 118 7.23 8.47 10.82
N THR A 119 6.23 7.65 11.14
CA THR A 119 6.13 6.27 10.62
C THR A 119 5.41 6.24 9.28
N VAL A 120 4.38 7.07 9.12
CA VAL A 120 3.46 7.02 7.99
C VAL A 120 4.01 7.70 6.76
N PHE A 121 4.69 8.84 6.94
CA PHE A 121 5.11 9.69 5.83
C PHE A 121 6.63 9.67 5.67
N THR A 122 7.08 9.47 4.44
CA THR A 122 8.47 9.70 4.01
C THR A 122 8.82 11.18 4.07
N GLU A 123 10.12 11.53 4.02
CA GLU A 123 10.54 12.94 4.02
C GLU A 123 9.99 13.75 2.84
N GLU A 124 9.69 13.11 1.71
CA GLU A 124 9.02 13.76 0.58
C GLU A 124 7.54 13.98 0.87
N GLU A 125 6.84 12.98 1.39
CA GLU A 125 5.43 13.09 1.79
C GLU A 125 5.19 14.14 2.88
N LYS A 126 6.12 14.25 3.83
CA LYS A 126 6.05 15.28 4.87
C LYS A 126 6.01 16.71 4.32
N LYS A 127 6.53 16.96 3.10
CA LYS A 127 6.46 18.29 2.46
C LYS A 127 5.06 18.62 1.96
N ALA A 128 4.26 17.61 1.63
CA ALA A 128 2.87 17.80 1.21
C ALA A 128 1.91 17.97 2.40
N VAL A 129 2.27 17.49 3.60
CA VAL A 129 1.43 17.66 4.80
C VAL A 129 1.54 19.09 5.35
N LYS A 130 0.39 19.73 5.57
CA LYS A 130 0.32 21.07 6.13
C LYS A 130 0.17 21.04 7.64
N GLU A 131 0.90 21.93 8.31
CA GLU A 131 0.67 22.22 9.73
C GLU A 131 -0.54 23.13 9.87
N THR A 132 -1.55 22.66 10.58
CA THR A 132 -2.89 23.26 10.63
C THR A 132 -3.17 23.81 12.03
N THR A 133 -3.81 24.98 12.11
CA THR A 133 -4.41 25.44 13.38
C THR A 133 -5.65 24.61 13.65
N VAL A 134 -5.64 23.79 14.70
CA VAL A 134 -6.79 22.98 15.12
C VAL A 134 -7.49 23.71 16.26
N VAL A 135 -8.75 24.08 16.04
CA VAL A 135 -9.57 24.83 17.00
C VAL A 135 -10.21 23.88 18.01
N ASN A 136 -9.89 24.03 19.30
CA ASN A 136 -10.32 23.10 20.36
C ASN A 136 -11.44 23.70 21.20
N GLU A 137 -12.65 23.67 20.65
CA GLU A 137 -13.80 24.26 21.31
C GLU A 137 -14.24 23.51 22.58
N ASP A 138 -14.80 24.28 23.51
CA ASP A 138 -15.43 23.75 24.71
C ASP A 138 -16.78 23.10 24.38
N SER A 139 -17.04 21.94 24.97
CA SER A 139 -18.33 21.28 24.85
C SER A 139 -19.31 21.78 25.91
N VAL A 140 -20.54 22.07 25.49
CA VAL A 140 -21.60 22.57 26.37
C VAL A 140 -22.84 21.69 26.22
N TRP A 141 -23.30 21.09 27.32
CA TRP A 141 -24.52 20.27 27.34
C TRP A 141 -25.44 20.71 28.48
N LYS A 142 -26.73 20.36 28.38
CA LYS A 142 -27.73 20.61 29.43
C LYS A 142 -28.19 19.30 30.02
N ASP A 143 -28.24 19.20 31.34
CA ASP A 143 -28.90 18.08 32.00
C ASP A 143 -30.43 18.20 31.94
N SER A 144 -31.11 17.20 32.49
CA SER A 144 -32.58 17.14 32.57
C SER A 144 -33.19 18.32 33.31
N ASP A 145 -32.42 18.97 34.19
CA ASP A 145 -32.85 20.14 34.97
C ASP A 145 -32.54 21.46 34.24
N GLY A 146 -31.99 21.38 33.03
CA GLY A 146 -31.64 22.52 32.19
C GLY A 146 -30.33 23.20 32.59
N TYR A 147 -29.57 22.64 33.53
CA TYR A 147 -28.28 23.19 33.96
C TYR A 147 -27.21 22.94 32.89
N LYS A 148 -26.48 24.00 32.52
CA LYS A 148 -25.43 23.94 31.51
C LYS A 148 -24.12 23.47 32.12
N HIS A 149 -23.67 22.31 31.69
CA HIS A 149 -22.33 21.80 31.96
C HIS A 149 -21.39 22.23 30.84
N LYS A 150 -20.16 22.59 31.20
CA LYS A 150 -19.10 23.00 30.27
C LYS A 150 -17.87 22.14 30.50
N VAL A 151 -17.33 21.56 29.43
CA VAL A 151 -16.07 20.81 29.45
C VAL A 151 -15.07 21.53 28.55
N GLU A 152 -13.91 21.86 29.10
CA GLU A 152 -12.89 22.63 28.38
C GLU A 152 -12.23 21.79 27.28
N GLY A 153 -12.13 22.35 26.07
CA GLY A 153 -11.45 21.72 24.93
C GLY A 153 -9.93 21.85 24.98
N GLY A 154 -9.44 22.86 25.71
CA GLY A 154 -8.04 23.26 25.76
C GLY A 154 -7.73 24.40 24.78
N ASN A 155 -6.47 24.81 24.70
CA ASN A 155 -6.07 25.82 23.74
C ASN A 155 -6.05 25.26 22.32
N ASP A 156 -6.19 26.13 21.33
CA ASP A 156 -5.95 25.79 19.92
C ASP A 156 -4.52 25.29 19.71
N THR A 157 -4.38 24.28 18.85
CA THR A 157 -3.11 23.59 18.61
C THR A 157 -2.59 23.78 17.19
N LYS A 158 -1.31 23.49 16.99
CA LYS A 158 -0.70 23.35 15.65
C LYS A 158 -0.39 21.88 15.43
N ASP A 159 -1.17 21.25 14.55
CA ASP A 159 -1.13 19.81 14.32
C ASP A 159 -0.94 19.51 12.82
N ARG A 160 -0.16 18.48 12.52
CA ARG A 160 -0.02 17.91 11.16
C ARG A 160 -0.98 16.76 10.93
N VAL A 161 -1.30 16.04 12.00
CA VAL A 161 -2.27 14.95 12.01
C VAL A 161 -3.10 15.07 13.28
N TYR A 162 -4.42 15.01 13.15
CA TYR A 162 -5.36 15.19 14.25
C TYR A 162 -6.59 14.30 14.10
N LEU A 163 -7.56 14.41 15.02
CA LEU A 163 -8.89 13.81 14.88
C LEU A 163 -9.91 14.91 14.62
N LEU A 164 -10.98 14.62 13.88
CA LEU A 164 -12.05 15.59 13.68
C LEU A 164 -12.73 15.94 15.03
N SER A 165 -13.29 17.14 15.10
CA SER A 165 -14.25 17.56 16.14
C SER A 165 -15.65 17.07 15.84
N GLU A 166 -16.51 17.18 16.86
CA GLU A 166 -17.97 17.10 16.74
C GLU A 166 -18.51 18.00 15.61
N LYS A 167 -18.15 19.29 15.61
CA LYS A 167 -18.58 20.22 14.55
C LYS A 167 -18.14 19.82 13.14
N GLU A 168 -16.94 19.27 13.00
CA GLU A 168 -16.45 18.80 11.70
C GLU A 168 -17.20 17.56 11.22
N VAL A 169 -17.59 16.65 12.13
CA VAL A 169 -18.40 15.47 11.78
C VAL A 169 -19.90 15.77 11.66
N GLU A 170 -20.34 16.96 12.03
CA GLU A 170 -21.68 17.50 11.77
C GLU A 170 -21.73 18.41 10.53
N ASN A 171 -20.59 18.59 9.87
CA ASN A 171 -20.51 19.48 8.72
C ASN A 171 -20.99 18.78 7.44
N ALA A 172 -22.18 19.14 6.97
CA ALA A 172 -22.75 18.67 5.71
C ALA A 172 -21.86 18.95 4.49
N ALA A 173 -21.04 20.02 4.52
CA ALA A 173 -20.09 20.30 3.44
C ALA A 173 -18.97 19.24 3.35
N TYR A 174 -18.70 18.51 4.43
CA TYR A 174 -17.77 17.37 4.46
C TYR A 174 -18.44 16.05 4.12
N GLY A 175 -19.71 16.10 3.69
CA GLY A 175 -20.49 14.93 3.32
C GLY A 175 -21.15 14.22 4.50
N PHE A 176 -21.06 14.78 5.72
CA PHE A 176 -21.68 14.21 6.90
C PHE A 176 -23.10 14.76 7.10
N ASP A 177 -24.06 13.86 7.12
CA ASP A 177 -25.43 14.18 7.50
C ASP A 177 -25.53 14.47 9.01
N LEU A 178 -26.47 15.35 9.38
CA LEU A 178 -26.75 15.77 10.75
C LEU A 178 -27.47 14.68 11.56
N GLU A 179 -28.25 13.82 10.91
CA GLU A 179 -28.94 12.70 11.57
C GLU A 179 -28.10 11.41 11.61
N ILE A 180 -28.62 10.36 12.27
CA ILE A 180 -27.99 9.04 12.30
C ILE A 180 -27.78 8.58 10.86
N SER A 181 -26.54 8.55 10.40
CA SER A 181 -26.29 8.41 8.97
C SER A 181 -25.10 7.52 8.70
N LYS A 182 -25.21 6.76 7.60
CA LYS A 182 -24.16 5.88 7.12
C LYS A 182 -22.86 6.66 6.80
N THR A 183 -22.97 7.96 6.59
CA THR A 183 -21.85 8.88 6.30
C THR A 183 -20.78 8.91 7.40
N ARG A 184 -21.16 8.69 8.66
CA ARG A 184 -20.24 8.70 9.82
C ARG A 184 -19.72 7.32 10.22
N GLN A 185 -20.15 6.27 9.53
CA GLN A 185 -19.71 4.91 9.82
C GLN A 185 -18.24 4.71 9.40
N ALA A 186 -17.55 3.87 10.16
CA ALA A 186 -16.15 3.54 9.91
C ALA A 186 -15.90 2.05 10.09
N ARG A 187 -15.27 1.45 9.08
CA ARG A 187 -14.63 0.13 9.21
C ARG A 187 -13.28 0.28 9.90
N PHE A 188 -12.61 -0.84 10.16
CA PHE A 188 -11.31 -0.88 10.82
C PHE A 188 -10.37 -1.87 10.17
N SER A 189 -9.09 -1.58 10.26
CA SER A 189 -8.04 -2.47 9.77
C SER A 189 -7.86 -3.70 10.68
N ASP A 190 -7.30 -4.78 10.13
CA ASP A 190 -6.91 -5.95 10.93
C ASP A 190 -5.84 -5.60 11.97
N TYR A 191 -4.99 -4.61 11.67
CA TYR A 191 -4.03 -4.09 12.64
C TYR A 191 -4.73 -3.44 13.85
N ALA A 192 -5.75 -2.62 13.63
CA ALA A 192 -6.57 -2.06 14.71
C ALA A 192 -7.28 -3.17 15.51
N LYS A 193 -7.76 -4.23 14.84
CA LYS A 193 -8.34 -5.41 15.49
C LYS A 193 -7.35 -6.13 16.41
N VAL A 194 -6.08 -6.25 16.01
CA VAL A 194 -5.00 -6.81 16.84
C VAL A 194 -4.67 -5.91 18.04
N ASN A 195 -4.99 -4.63 17.95
CA ASN A 195 -4.82 -3.64 19.03
C ASN A 195 -6.08 -3.46 19.89
N ASP A 196 -6.94 -4.49 19.93
CA ASP A 196 -8.12 -4.59 20.80
C ASP A 196 -9.18 -3.49 20.57
N ILE A 197 -9.37 -3.07 19.31
CA ILE A 197 -10.44 -2.12 18.92
C ILE A 197 -11.82 -2.59 19.39
N PHE A 198 -12.66 -1.65 19.82
CA PHE A 198 -14.06 -1.88 20.09
C PHE A 198 -14.90 -1.75 18.81
N TYR A 199 -15.59 -2.83 18.42
CA TYR A 199 -16.35 -2.91 17.18
C TYR A 199 -17.60 -3.77 17.33
N TYR A 200 -18.57 -3.55 16.45
CA TYR A 200 -19.77 -4.36 16.27
C TYR A 200 -19.87 -4.77 14.80
N ASP A 201 -19.87 -6.08 14.54
CA ASP A 201 -19.81 -6.64 13.19
C ASP A 201 -18.61 -6.11 12.37
N GLU A 202 -18.83 -5.39 11.27
CA GLU A 202 -17.77 -4.80 10.42
C GLU A 202 -17.44 -3.34 10.76
N TRP A 203 -18.07 -2.80 11.79
CA TRP A 203 -18.14 -1.38 12.07
C TRP A 203 -17.47 -1.08 13.44
N CYS A 204 -16.66 -0.02 13.57
CA CYS A 204 -15.99 0.35 14.83
C CYS A 204 -16.21 1.78 15.33
N TYR A 205 -16.21 1.92 16.65
CA TYR A 205 -16.26 3.19 17.35
C TYR A 205 -14.94 3.95 17.13
N TRP A 206 -14.99 5.26 16.85
CA TRP A 206 -13.80 6.05 16.51
C TRP A 206 -13.76 7.41 17.20
N GLN A 207 -12.58 7.80 17.68
CA GLN A 207 -12.44 8.95 18.58
C GLN A 207 -12.50 10.29 17.83
N LEU A 208 -13.08 11.29 18.51
CA LEU A 208 -13.01 12.70 18.15
C LEU A 208 -12.08 13.43 19.12
N ARG A 209 -11.63 14.63 18.75
CA ARG A 209 -10.84 15.50 19.64
C ARG A 209 -11.69 16.37 20.57
N SER A 210 -12.97 16.57 20.24
CA SER A 210 -13.87 17.38 21.07
C SER A 210 -14.01 16.77 22.46
N PRO A 211 -13.97 17.58 23.53
CA PRO A 211 -14.11 17.07 24.89
C PRO A 211 -15.54 16.57 25.14
N GLY A 212 -15.69 15.65 26.09
CA GLY A 212 -17.00 15.33 26.65
C GLY A 212 -17.77 14.17 26.02
N TYR A 213 -17.39 13.62 24.87
CA TYR A 213 -18.06 12.44 24.32
C TYR A 213 -17.14 11.54 23.48
N ILE A 214 -17.33 10.22 23.62
CA ILE A 214 -16.81 9.20 22.71
C ILE A 214 -17.91 8.96 21.65
N SER A 215 -17.56 8.76 20.37
CA SER A 215 -18.54 8.47 19.32
C SER A 215 -19.42 7.26 19.71
N ASP A 216 -20.73 7.41 19.77
CA ASP A 216 -21.66 6.29 19.85
C ASP A 216 -22.15 5.87 18.47
N PHE A 217 -22.50 4.60 18.34
CA PHE A 217 -22.41 3.85 17.10
C PHE A 217 -23.72 3.59 16.38
N VAL A 218 -23.58 3.12 15.15
CA VAL A 218 -24.54 2.35 14.34
C VAL A 218 -25.60 1.63 15.17
N THR A 219 -26.72 2.28 15.42
CA THR A 219 -28.08 1.72 15.43
C THR A 219 -29.06 2.88 15.29
N SER A 220 -30.21 2.59 14.72
CA SER A 220 -31.33 3.47 14.35
C SER A 220 -32.03 4.22 15.50
N SER A 221 -31.28 4.78 16.44
CA SER A 221 -31.77 5.70 17.48
C SER A 221 -30.58 6.54 17.96
N GLY A 222 -30.31 7.72 17.43
CA GLY A 222 -31.19 8.87 17.58
C GLY A 222 -30.85 9.52 18.90
N ASN A 223 -29.57 9.85 19.09
CA ASN A 223 -29.04 10.87 19.98
C ASN A 223 -27.52 10.88 19.81
N ALA A 224 -26.96 12.07 19.61
CA ALA A 224 -25.57 12.32 19.90
C ALA A 224 -25.28 11.83 21.34
N CYS A 225 -24.09 11.26 21.54
CA CYS A 225 -23.34 11.52 22.76
C CYS A 225 -23.96 11.00 24.08
N TRP A 226 -23.70 9.72 24.46
CA TRP A 226 -23.74 9.31 25.87
C TRP A 226 -22.33 9.28 26.47
N GLY A 227 -22.14 10.13 27.48
CA GLY A 227 -20.83 10.51 28.00
C GLY A 227 -20.18 9.49 28.92
N ILE A 228 -18.89 9.73 29.16
CA ILE A 228 -18.21 9.34 30.40
C ILE A 228 -18.79 10.18 31.54
N TYR A 229 -20.01 9.85 31.96
CA TYR A 229 -20.51 10.10 33.30
C TYR A 229 -21.47 8.98 33.63
N SER A 230 -20.92 7.80 33.89
CA SER A 230 -21.56 6.93 34.86
C SER A 230 -20.52 6.15 35.62
N GLU A 231 -20.81 5.97 36.88
CA GLU A 231 -20.15 5.14 37.88
C GLU A 231 -20.21 3.64 37.50
N TYR A 232 -20.59 3.34 36.25
CA TYR A 232 -20.78 2.04 35.64
C TYR A 232 -19.87 1.89 34.41
N SER A 233 -18.60 1.59 34.66
CA SER A 233 -17.74 0.71 33.84
C SER A 233 -18.07 0.57 32.34
N ILE A 234 -17.58 1.48 31.48
CA ILE A 234 -17.63 1.36 30.01
C ILE A 234 -16.56 0.31 29.54
N PRO A 235 -16.78 -0.47 28.45
CA PRO A 235 -16.20 -1.81 28.25
C PRO A 235 -14.68 -1.89 28.05
N ARG A 236 -14.16 -3.13 28.14
CA ARG A 236 -12.74 -3.53 28.14
C ARG A 236 -11.93 -3.29 26.83
N GLY A 237 -12.30 -2.37 25.94
CA GLY A 237 -11.68 -2.15 24.62
C GLY A 237 -11.14 -0.73 24.38
N THR A 238 -10.26 -0.56 23.39
CA THR A 238 -9.75 0.75 22.91
C THR A 238 -10.57 1.22 21.71
N TYR A 239 -10.81 2.53 21.59
CA TYR A 239 -11.54 3.08 20.45
C TYR A 239 -10.63 3.27 19.24
N GLY A 240 -11.23 3.25 18.05
CA GLY A 240 -10.56 3.45 16.78
C GLY A 240 -9.93 4.83 16.65
N VAL A 241 -8.78 4.87 15.99
CA VAL A 241 -8.09 6.10 15.61
C VAL A 241 -8.30 6.28 14.10
N ARG A 242 -9.04 7.33 13.74
CA ARG A 242 -9.33 7.72 12.35
C ARG A 242 -8.73 9.11 12.09
N PRO A 243 -7.46 9.17 11.68
CA PRO A 243 -6.74 10.44 11.54
C PRO A 243 -7.32 11.31 10.43
N ALA A 244 -7.17 12.62 10.60
CA ALA A 244 -7.41 13.64 9.59
C ALA A 244 -6.16 14.53 9.44
N LEU A 245 -5.97 15.12 8.24
CA LEU A 245 -4.91 16.08 7.96
C LEU A 245 -5.20 16.92 6.71
N HIS A 246 -4.49 18.03 6.57
CA HIS A 246 -4.45 18.82 5.34
C HIS A 246 -3.26 18.44 4.47
N VAL A 247 -3.47 18.26 3.17
CA VAL A 247 -2.41 18.02 2.17
C VAL A 247 -2.42 19.06 1.06
N ASN A 248 -1.26 19.30 0.47
CA ASN A 248 -1.12 19.99 -0.79
C ASN A 248 -1.37 19.01 -1.97
N LEU A 249 -2.50 19.17 -2.67
CA LEU A 249 -2.90 18.35 -3.82
C LEU A 249 -2.00 18.53 -5.05
N SER A 250 -1.28 19.65 -5.19
CA SER A 250 -0.34 19.82 -6.31
C SER A 250 0.93 18.96 -6.17
N SER A 251 1.08 18.22 -5.08
CA SER A 251 2.20 17.29 -4.90
C SER A 251 2.04 16.03 -5.77
N SER A 252 3.07 15.73 -6.57
CA SER A 252 3.09 14.59 -7.49
C SER A 252 3.06 13.21 -6.80
N ILE A 253 3.22 13.17 -5.48
CA ILE A 253 3.18 11.94 -4.68
C ILE A 253 1.75 11.53 -4.31
N ILE A 254 0.80 12.47 -4.40
CA ILE A 254 -0.61 12.17 -4.22
C ILE A 254 -1.08 11.31 -5.40
N ARG A 255 -1.77 10.22 -5.08
CA ARG A 255 -2.39 9.34 -6.06
C ARG A 255 -3.88 9.26 -5.78
N ASP A 256 -4.68 9.31 -6.84
CA ASP A 256 -6.10 8.97 -6.76
C ASP A 256 -6.28 7.55 -6.19
N ALA A 257 -7.39 7.33 -5.50
CA ALA A 257 -7.76 6.04 -4.92
C ALA A 257 -9.21 5.67 -5.20
N GLY A 258 -9.79 6.28 -6.24
CA GLY A 258 -11.18 6.10 -6.64
C GLY A 258 -12.13 6.80 -5.67
N GLU A 259 -13.36 6.33 -5.61
CA GLU A 259 -14.42 6.94 -4.83
C GLU A 259 -14.97 5.95 -3.79
N VAL A 260 -15.64 6.47 -2.78
CA VAL A 260 -16.47 5.68 -1.88
C VAL A 260 -17.75 6.44 -1.62
N ASP A 261 -18.88 5.74 -1.62
CA ASP A 261 -20.16 6.32 -1.25
C ASP A 261 -20.56 5.97 0.19
N SER A 262 -21.61 6.63 0.67
CA SER A 262 -22.18 6.43 2.00
C SER A 262 -22.85 5.06 2.16
N GLU A 263 -23.06 4.30 1.10
CA GLU A 263 -23.58 2.93 1.17
C GLU A 263 -22.46 1.89 1.31
N GLY A 264 -21.20 2.33 1.17
CA GLY A 264 -20.03 1.46 1.21
C GLY A 264 -19.64 0.92 -0.16
N ASN A 265 -20.29 1.36 -1.25
CA ASN A 265 -19.82 1.06 -2.59
C ASN A 265 -18.54 1.87 -2.83
N ALA A 266 -17.47 1.17 -3.17
CA ALA A 266 -16.21 1.77 -3.54
C ALA A 266 -15.91 1.45 -4.99
N THR A 267 -15.54 2.47 -5.78
CA THR A 267 -14.99 2.19 -7.11
C THR A 267 -13.60 1.57 -6.93
N ALA A 268 -13.35 0.55 -7.74
CA ALA A 268 -12.06 -0.13 -7.83
C ALA A 268 -10.96 0.87 -8.21
N GLN A 269 -9.79 0.69 -7.60
CA GLN A 269 -8.62 1.50 -7.85
C GLN A 269 -8.21 1.35 -9.31
N THR A 270 -8.02 2.46 -10.00
CA THR A 270 -7.26 2.40 -11.24
C THR A 270 -6.10 3.39 -11.31
N ASP A 271 -5.98 4.36 -10.41
CA ASP A 271 -5.06 5.50 -10.56
C ASP A 271 -5.21 6.15 -11.96
N GLY A 272 -6.44 6.15 -12.49
CA GLY A 272 -6.77 6.55 -13.85
C GLY A 272 -6.29 5.59 -14.94
N ILE A 273 -5.95 4.35 -14.61
CA ILE A 273 -5.82 3.22 -15.54
C ILE A 273 -7.22 2.71 -15.89
N HIS A 274 -7.42 2.09 -17.04
CA HIS A 274 -8.73 1.56 -17.39
C HIS A 274 -8.55 0.32 -18.22
N ALA A 275 -9.62 -0.48 -18.26
CA ALA A 275 -9.78 -1.48 -19.29
C ALA A 275 -9.69 -0.83 -20.69
N PRO A 276 -9.39 -1.63 -21.72
CA PRO A 276 -9.29 -1.16 -23.10
C PRO A 276 -10.57 -0.45 -23.54
N ARG A 277 -10.41 0.58 -24.37
CA ARG A 277 -11.52 1.32 -24.95
C ARG A 277 -11.41 1.30 -26.46
N GLU A 278 -12.52 1.02 -27.13
CA GLU A 278 -12.63 1.05 -28.57
C GLU A 278 -13.41 2.31 -29.00
N LYS A 279 -12.88 2.99 -30.01
CA LYS A 279 -13.55 4.10 -30.67
C LYS A 279 -13.18 4.09 -32.15
N ASP A 280 -14.18 4.10 -33.02
CA ASP A 280 -14.02 4.13 -34.48
C ASP A 280 -13.10 3.00 -35.00
N GLY A 281 -13.23 1.78 -34.45
CA GLY A 281 -12.40 0.62 -34.83
C GLY A 281 -10.96 0.66 -34.32
N VAL A 282 -10.63 1.62 -33.45
CA VAL A 282 -9.30 1.74 -32.82
C VAL A 282 -9.40 1.44 -31.34
N THR A 283 -8.83 0.31 -30.93
CA THR A 283 -8.62 0.00 -29.51
C THR A 283 -7.45 0.83 -28.95
N THR A 284 -7.66 1.42 -27.77
CA THR A 284 -6.63 2.08 -26.95
C THR A 284 -6.51 1.38 -25.61
N TRP A 285 -5.28 1.00 -25.24
CA TRP A 285 -4.92 0.47 -23.93
C TRP A 285 -4.24 1.54 -23.09
N ASP A 286 -4.57 1.59 -21.80
CA ASP A 286 -3.71 2.27 -20.82
C ASP A 286 -2.46 1.43 -20.58
N CYS A 287 -1.32 2.08 -20.34
CA CYS A 287 -0.03 1.44 -20.18
C CYS A 287 0.64 1.80 -18.85
N ILE A 288 1.40 0.85 -18.32
CA ILE A 288 2.22 1.03 -17.12
C ILE A 288 3.66 0.58 -17.35
N TRP A 289 4.57 1.13 -16.55
CA TRP A 289 5.94 0.66 -16.40
C TRP A 289 6.04 -0.27 -15.19
N LEU A 290 6.65 -1.44 -15.39
CA LEU A 290 6.96 -2.40 -14.33
C LEU A 290 8.13 -3.28 -14.77
N GLY A 291 9.19 -3.37 -13.95
CA GLY A 291 10.37 -4.16 -14.27
C GLY A 291 11.25 -3.57 -15.37
N ASN A 292 12.41 -4.19 -15.57
CA ASN A 292 13.40 -3.81 -16.58
C ASN A 292 13.96 -5.06 -17.25
N TYR A 293 14.05 -5.07 -18.58
CA TYR A 293 14.58 -6.22 -19.32
C TYR A 293 15.40 -5.81 -20.54
N ASN A 294 16.21 -6.74 -21.04
CA ASN A 294 17.03 -6.53 -22.23
C ASN A 294 16.13 -6.24 -23.44
N GLN A 295 16.32 -5.09 -24.08
CA GLN A 295 15.51 -4.69 -25.23
C GLN A 295 16.33 -4.10 -26.38
N THR A 296 17.66 -4.05 -26.26
CA THR A 296 18.56 -3.55 -27.30
C THR A 296 19.55 -4.64 -27.73
N ALA A 297 20.17 -4.48 -28.91
CA ALA A 297 21.23 -5.38 -29.38
C ALA A 297 22.46 -5.41 -28.44
N SER A 298 22.68 -4.36 -27.66
CA SER A 298 23.74 -4.28 -26.64
C SER A 298 23.33 -4.85 -25.28
N TRP A 299 22.18 -5.52 -25.21
CA TRP A 299 21.63 -6.14 -24.00
C TRP A 299 21.41 -5.15 -22.86
N LYS A 300 21.07 -3.91 -23.21
CA LYS A 300 20.74 -2.89 -22.21
C LYS A 300 19.36 -3.21 -21.63
N GLN A 301 19.28 -3.26 -20.30
CA GLN A 301 18.01 -3.33 -19.60
C GLN A 301 17.29 -1.98 -19.65
N ASN A 302 16.09 -1.99 -20.22
CA ASN A 302 15.18 -0.85 -20.29
C ASN A 302 13.87 -1.20 -19.58
N PRO A 303 13.13 -0.19 -19.06
CA PRO A 303 11.81 -0.40 -18.48
C PRO A 303 10.88 -1.17 -19.43
N ILE A 304 10.07 -2.07 -18.87
CA ILE A 304 9.09 -2.83 -19.64
C ILE A 304 7.76 -2.09 -19.58
N GLU A 305 7.21 -1.79 -20.76
CA GLU A 305 5.86 -1.23 -20.89
C GLU A 305 4.84 -2.35 -21.00
N TRP A 306 3.75 -2.23 -20.26
CA TRP A 306 2.68 -3.21 -20.22
C TRP A 306 1.35 -2.56 -20.57
N ARG A 307 0.62 -3.16 -21.52
CA ARG A 307 -0.77 -2.84 -21.83
C ARG A 307 -1.67 -3.42 -20.75
N VAL A 308 -2.65 -2.65 -20.30
CA VAL A 308 -3.66 -3.10 -19.34
C VAL A 308 -4.83 -3.71 -20.10
N LEU A 309 -4.97 -5.03 -20.01
CA LEU A 309 -6.02 -5.80 -20.68
C LEU A 309 -7.33 -5.79 -19.90
N SER A 310 -7.28 -5.79 -18.57
CA SER A 310 -8.46 -5.65 -17.71
C SER A 310 -8.09 -5.12 -16.34
N VAL A 311 -9.10 -4.57 -15.64
CA VAL A 311 -8.99 -4.15 -14.24
C VAL A 311 -10.21 -4.64 -13.48
N ASP A 312 -9.99 -5.42 -12.42
CA ASP A 312 -11.01 -5.88 -11.48
C ASP A 312 -10.55 -5.60 -10.04
N GLY A 313 -11.14 -4.60 -9.40
CA GLY A 313 -10.69 -4.18 -8.07
C GLY A 313 -9.26 -3.63 -8.10
N ASP A 314 -8.39 -4.21 -7.28
CA ASP A 314 -6.96 -3.92 -7.30
C ASP A 314 -6.17 -4.89 -8.20
N ASP A 315 -6.83 -5.76 -8.98
CA ASP A 315 -6.19 -6.66 -9.93
C ASP A 315 -6.14 -6.03 -11.32
N ALA A 316 -4.95 -5.95 -11.92
CA ALA A 316 -4.79 -5.59 -13.32
C ALA A 316 -4.15 -6.73 -14.09
N PHE A 317 -4.80 -7.15 -15.18
CA PHE A 317 -4.25 -8.10 -16.13
C PHE A 317 -3.45 -7.35 -17.19
N LEU A 318 -2.19 -7.73 -17.39
CA LEU A 318 -1.24 -7.01 -18.20
C LEU A 318 -0.64 -7.88 -19.30
N LEU A 319 -0.35 -7.28 -20.44
CA LEU A 319 0.43 -7.87 -21.53
C LEU A 319 1.59 -6.95 -21.90
N ALA A 320 2.80 -7.49 -22.06
CA ALA A 320 3.93 -6.71 -22.53
C ALA A 320 3.59 -6.04 -23.89
N ASP A 321 3.83 -4.74 -24.02
CA ASP A 321 3.49 -4.00 -25.24
C ASP A 321 4.19 -4.58 -26.48
N ARG A 322 5.38 -5.14 -26.28
CA ARG A 322 6.28 -5.71 -27.29
C ARG A 322 6.79 -7.10 -26.88
N CYS A 323 7.33 -7.85 -27.83
CA CYS A 323 8.07 -9.06 -27.49
C CYS A 323 9.42 -8.71 -26.84
N LEU A 324 9.72 -9.37 -25.72
CA LEU A 324 10.85 -9.03 -24.86
C LEU A 324 12.08 -9.92 -25.09
N ASP A 325 11.87 -11.13 -25.58
CA ASP A 325 12.92 -12.11 -25.90
C ASP A 325 12.43 -13.01 -27.04
N ALA A 326 13.30 -13.81 -27.64
CA ALA A 326 12.95 -14.82 -28.62
C ALA A 326 13.44 -16.20 -28.15
N LYS A 327 12.54 -17.19 -28.10
CA LYS A 327 12.85 -18.54 -27.60
C LYS A 327 12.06 -19.61 -28.34
N LEU A 328 12.59 -20.83 -28.29
CA LEU A 328 11.81 -22.05 -28.49
C LEU A 328 10.71 -22.12 -27.42
N TYR A 329 9.60 -22.76 -27.75
CA TYR A 329 8.56 -23.05 -26.77
C TYR A 329 8.98 -24.21 -25.85
N HIS A 330 9.59 -25.23 -26.44
CA HIS A 330 10.17 -26.37 -25.76
C HIS A 330 11.53 -26.73 -26.39
N GLU A 331 12.47 -27.28 -25.63
CA GLU A 331 13.84 -27.53 -26.15
C GLU A 331 14.02 -28.92 -26.77
N GLU A 332 13.14 -29.87 -26.42
CA GLU A 332 13.21 -31.26 -26.89
C GLU A 332 12.12 -31.56 -27.93
N ASP A 333 12.35 -32.55 -28.79
CA ASP A 333 11.42 -33.01 -29.83
C ASP A 333 10.47 -34.07 -29.26
N GLU A 334 9.44 -33.61 -28.54
CA GLU A 334 8.43 -34.45 -27.88
C GLU A 334 7.07 -33.75 -27.76
N ASP A 335 6.03 -34.52 -27.47
CA ASP A 335 4.71 -33.99 -27.12
C ASP A 335 4.82 -33.07 -25.89
N VAL A 336 4.25 -31.87 -25.97
CA VAL A 336 4.45 -30.84 -24.94
C VAL A 336 3.18 -30.04 -24.67
N THR A 337 2.97 -29.70 -23.41
CA THR A 337 1.86 -28.85 -22.94
C THR A 337 2.42 -27.58 -22.31
N TRP A 338 1.57 -26.59 -22.01
CA TRP A 338 2.03 -25.41 -21.26
C TRP A 338 2.63 -25.80 -19.90
N GLU A 339 2.06 -26.80 -19.21
CA GLU A 339 2.54 -27.26 -17.91
C GLU A 339 4.00 -27.73 -17.95
N THR A 340 4.36 -28.45 -19.01
CA THR A 340 5.64 -29.17 -19.15
C THR A 340 6.69 -28.43 -19.98
N CYS A 341 6.32 -27.36 -20.70
CA CYS A 341 7.27 -26.68 -21.59
C CYS A 341 8.40 -25.96 -20.85
N THR A 342 9.56 -25.83 -21.51
CA THR A 342 10.74 -25.17 -20.93
C THR A 342 10.54 -23.65 -20.86
N LEU A 343 9.76 -23.07 -21.77
CA LEU A 343 9.46 -21.65 -21.80
C LEU A 343 8.70 -21.17 -20.56
N ARG A 344 7.72 -21.93 -20.08
CA ARG A 344 6.98 -21.64 -18.83
C ARG A 344 7.91 -21.56 -17.63
N LYS A 345 8.83 -22.53 -17.50
CA LYS A 345 9.84 -22.55 -16.43
C LYS A 345 10.73 -21.31 -16.51
N TRP A 346 11.23 -20.99 -17.70
CA TRP A 346 12.03 -19.79 -17.90
C TRP A 346 11.27 -18.50 -17.55
N LEU A 347 9.99 -18.37 -17.92
CA LEU A 347 9.19 -17.20 -17.58
C LEU A 347 9.06 -16.98 -16.07
N ASN A 348 8.76 -18.05 -15.33
CA ASN A 348 8.52 -17.98 -13.88
C ASN A 348 9.80 -17.94 -13.03
N GLU A 349 10.92 -18.40 -13.59
CA GLU A 349 12.22 -18.38 -12.93
C GLU A 349 13.14 -17.34 -13.57
N GLY A 350 13.76 -17.66 -14.71
CA GLY A 350 14.78 -16.84 -15.37
C GLY A 350 14.31 -15.40 -15.63
N PHE A 351 13.26 -15.24 -16.42
CA PHE A 351 12.70 -13.93 -16.74
C PHE A 351 12.24 -13.19 -15.48
N CYS A 352 11.40 -13.81 -14.64
CA CYS A 352 10.87 -13.16 -13.44
C CYS A 352 11.97 -12.69 -12.47
N ASN A 353 13.06 -13.46 -12.33
CA ASN A 353 14.18 -13.09 -11.47
C ASN A 353 15.07 -11.99 -12.06
N THR A 354 15.15 -11.89 -13.38
CA THR A 354 15.92 -10.87 -14.07
C THR A 354 15.14 -9.56 -14.24
N ALA A 355 13.84 -9.65 -14.55
CA ALA A 355 13.01 -8.52 -14.94
C ALA A 355 12.53 -7.69 -13.74
N PHE A 356 12.31 -8.32 -12.58
CA PHE A 356 11.63 -7.69 -11.45
C PHE A 356 12.49 -7.69 -10.19
N THR A 357 12.47 -6.57 -9.47
CA THR A 357 12.98 -6.44 -8.10
C THR A 357 12.10 -7.19 -7.10
N GLU A 358 12.58 -7.40 -5.88
CA GLU A 358 11.78 -8.06 -4.84
C GLU A 358 10.49 -7.28 -4.47
N LYS A 359 10.47 -5.95 -4.63
CA LYS A 359 9.27 -5.13 -4.41
C LYS A 359 8.25 -5.36 -5.54
N GLU A 360 8.71 -5.44 -6.78
CA GLU A 360 7.88 -5.71 -7.96
C GLU A 360 7.34 -7.14 -7.94
N LYS A 361 8.17 -8.14 -7.60
CA LYS A 361 7.73 -9.53 -7.42
C LYS A 361 6.65 -9.71 -6.35
N GLN A 362 6.58 -8.81 -5.36
CA GLN A 362 5.51 -8.79 -4.35
C GLN A 362 4.22 -8.17 -4.86
N ALA A 363 4.29 -7.35 -5.91
CA ALA A 363 3.12 -6.79 -6.58
C ALA A 363 2.52 -7.79 -7.59
N ILE A 364 3.36 -8.63 -8.21
CA ILE A 364 2.93 -9.66 -9.15
C ILE A 364 2.16 -10.77 -8.41
N LYS A 365 0.97 -11.07 -8.90
CA LYS A 365 0.07 -12.06 -8.32
C LYS A 365 0.32 -13.44 -8.95
N GLU A 366 0.35 -14.45 -8.10
CA GLU A 366 0.31 -15.84 -8.56
C GLU A 366 -1.12 -16.16 -9.01
N THR A 367 -1.27 -16.57 -10.27
CA THR A 367 -2.55 -16.66 -10.98
C THR A 367 -2.81 -18.11 -11.38
N THR A 368 -4.06 -18.56 -11.27
CA THR A 368 -4.46 -19.83 -11.92
C THR A 368 -4.50 -19.61 -13.42
N VAL A 369 -3.67 -20.30 -14.18
CA VAL A 369 -3.70 -20.26 -15.65
C VAL A 369 -4.42 -21.51 -16.13
N VAL A 370 -5.55 -21.31 -16.80
CA VAL A 370 -6.42 -22.40 -17.27
C VAL A 370 -5.94 -22.89 -18.62
N ASN A 371 -5.50 -24.15 -18.71
CA ASN A 371 -4.88 -24.72 -19.91
C ASN A 371 -5.87 -25.63 -20.65
N GLU A 372 -6.71 -25.03 -21.47
CA GLU A 372 -7.74 -25.75 -22.19
C GLU A 372 -7.17 -26.57 -23.35
N ASP A 373 -7.81 -27.72 -23.61
CA ASP A 373 -7.57 -28.53 -24.79
C ASP A 373 -7.96 -27.74 -26.06
N SER A 374 -7.18 -27.93 -27.13
CA SER A 374 -7.56 -27.47 -28.45
C SER A 374 -8.44 -28.52 -29.12
N VAL A 375 -9.63 -28.11 -29.53
CA VAL A 375 -10.66 -29.01 -30.07
C VAL A 375 -11.06 -28.55 -31.46
N TRP A 376 -11.10 -29.47 -32.42
CA TRP A 376 -11.60 -29.20 -33.77
C TRP A 376 -12.45 -30.35 -34.28
N LYS A 377 -13.30 -30.08 -35.28
CA LYS A 377 -14.17 -31.06 -35.91
C LYS A 377 -13.86 -31.21 -37.38
N ASP A 378 -13.84 -32.44 -37.86
CA ASP A 378 -13.70 -32.69 -39.29
C ASP A 378 -15.01 -32.46 -40.06
N VAL A 379 -14.98 -32.75 -41.36
CA VAL A 379 -16.14 -32.58 -42.26
C VAL A 379 -17.33 -33.47 -41.90
N ASP A 380 -17.09 -34.58 -41.19
CA ASP A 380 -18.10 -35.53 -40.74
C ASP A 380 -18.61 -35.21 -39.33
N GLY A 381 -18.01 -34.20 -38.67
CA GLY A 381 -18.36 -33.74 -37.33
C GLY A 381 -17.67 -34.49 -36.20
N GLU A 382 -16.71 -35.36 -36.51
CA GLU A 382 -15.89 -36.08 -35.53
C GLU A 382 -14.95 -35.11 -34.83
N GLU A 383 -14.87 -35.24 -33.50
CA GLU A 383 -14.15 -34.30 -32.65
C GLU A 383 -12.75 -34.83 -32.31
N TYR A 384 -11.75 -34.01 -32.61
CA TYR A 384 -10.34 -34.26 -32.31
C TYR A 384 -9.86 -33.27 -31.26
N LYS A 385 -9.00 -33.74 -30.36
CA LYS A 385 -8.44 -32.94 -29.27
C LYS A 385 -6.93 -33.07 -29.18
N VAL A 386 -6.28 -31.96 -28.86
CA VAL A 386 -4.89 -31.90 -28.40
C VAL A 386 -4.88 -31.33 -27.00
N GLU A 387 -4.23 -32.04 -26.07
CA GLU A 387 -4.33 -31.73 -24.64
C GLU A 387 -3.55 -30.46 -24.28
N GLY A 388 -4.20 -29.55 -23.55
CA GLY A 388 -3.59 -28.30 -23.06
C GLY A 388 -2.65 -28.50 -21.86
N GLY A 389 -2.77 -29.64 -21.18
CA GLY A 389 -2.13 -29.94 -19.90
C GLY A 389 -2.97 -29.51 -18.70
N ASN A 390 -2.48 -29.74 -17.48
CA ASN A 390 -3.22 -29.32 -16.28
C ASN A 390 -3.15 -27.80 -16.10
N ASP A 391 -4.15 -27.24 -15.42
CA ASP A 391 -4.11 -25.85 -14.95
C ASP A 391 -2.89 -25.60 -14.04
N THR A 392 -2.25 -24.45 -14.23
CA THR A 392 -1.00 -24.08 -13.53
C THR A 392 -1.17 -22.91 -12.58
N LYS A 393 -0.17 -22.69 -11.73
CA LYS A 393 -0.03 -21.49 -10.89
C LYS A 393 1.20 -20.72 -11.34
N ASP A 394 0.98 -19.63 -12.07
CA ASP A 394 2.04 -18.87 -12.71
C ASP A 394 1.99 -17.40 -12.29
N LYS A 395 3.17 -16.79 -12.19
CA LYS A 395 3.34 -15.34 -12.00
C LYS A 395 3.46 -14.61 -13.32
N VAL A 396 4.07 -15.27 -14.30
CA VAL A 396 4.27 -14.77 -15.66
C VAL A 396 3.97 -15.91 -16.64
N TYR A 397 3.17 -15.64 -17.65
CA TYR A 397 2.70 -16.64 -18.62
C TYR A 397 2.48 -16.03 -20.01
N LEU A 398 1.97 -16.81 -20.98
CA LEU A 398 1.58 -16.33 -22.30
C LEU A 398 0.05 -16.37 -22.46
N LEU A 399 -0.52 -15.53 -23.31
CA LEU A 399 -1.95 -15.60 -23.62
C LEU A 399 -2.30 -16.93 -24.31
N SER A 400 -3.48 -17.44 -24.04
CA SER A 400 -4.16 -18.44 -24.88
C SER A 400 -4.77 -17.79 -26.12
N GLU A 401 -5.20 -18.63 -27.06
CA GLU A 401 -6.00 -18.23 -28.22
C GLU A 401 -7.26 -17.44 -27.82
N LYS A 402 -7.96 -17.87 -26.75
CA LYS A 402 -9.20 -17.24 -26.30
C LYS A 402 -8.92 -15.88 -25.67
N GLU A 403 -7.82 -15.76 -24.92
CA GLU A 403 -7.40 -14.48 -24.36
C GLU A 403 -6.92 -13.52 -25.46
N ALA A 404 -6.25 -14.03 -26.50
CA ALA A 404 -5.79 -13.26 -27.66
C ALA A 404 -6.90 -12.89 -28.67
N SER A 405 -8.12 -13.43 -28.49
CA SER A 405 -9.32 -13.13 -29.28
C SER A 405 -10.47 -12.58 -28.41
N ASN A 406 -10.15 -12.09 -27.22
CA ASN A 406 -11.14 -11.53 -26.32
C ASN A 406 -11.33 -10.02 -26.55
N SER A 407 -12.51 -9.64 -26.99
CA SER A 407 -12.87 -8.23 -27.23
C SER A 407 -12.89 -7.39 -25.96
N THR A 408 -13.11 -7.98 -24.78
CA THR A 408 -13.01 -7.24 -23.51
C THR A 408 -11.57 -6.88 -23.15
N TYR A 409 -10.59 -7.63 -23.69
CA TYR A 409 -9.17 -7.31 -23.62
C TYR A 409 -8.70 -6.43 -24.78
N GLY A 410 -9.63 -5.99 -25.62
CA GLY A 410 -9.39 -5.08 -26.72
C GLY A 410 -8.89 -5.75 -28.00
N PHE A 411 -8.94 -7.09 -28.07
CA PHE A 411 -8.54 -7.85 -29.26
C PHE A 411 -9.72 -8.08 -30.20
N ASP A 412 -9.42 -8.18 -31.49
CA ASP A 412 -10.38 -8.63 -32.49
C ASP A 412 -10.82 -10.07 -32.17
N THR A 413 -12.11 -10.39 -32.33
CA THR A 413 -12.66 -11.71 -32.00
C THR A 413 -12.28 -12.78 -33.02
N GLU A 414 -11.99 -12.40 -34.26
CA GLU A 414 -11.60 -13.33 -35.32
C GLU A 414 -10.09 -13.58 -35.25
N LEU A 415 -9.68 -14.61 -34.51
CA LEU A 415 -8.25 -14.87 -34.28
C LEU A 415 -7.49 -15.10 -35.59
N GLY A 416 -8.08 -15.81 -36.56
CA GLY A 416 -7.42 -16.17 -37.82
C GLY A 416 -7.20 -15.01 -38.79
N GLU A 417 -7.90 -13.89 -38.61
CA GLU A 417 -7.82 -12.74 -39.49
C GLU A 417 -6.72 -11.77 -39.06
N GLU A 418 -6.20 -11.01 -40.03
CA GLU A 418 -5.24 -9.94 -39.76
C GLU A 418 -5.82 -8.92 -38.79
N SER A 419 -5.03 -8.51 -37.78
CA SER A 419 -5.51 -7.53 -36.80
C SER A 419 -4.39 -6.76 -36.13
N ASN A 420 -4.48 -5.43 -36.27
CA ASN A 420 -3.59 -4.48 -35.59
C ASN A 420 -3.63 -4.61 -34.06
N THR A 421 -4.71 -5.17 -33.49
CA THR A 421 -4.85 -5.36 -32.03
C THR A 421 -3.86 -6.39 -31.49
N ARG A 422 -3.51 -7.40 -32.29
CA ARG A 422 -2.64 -8.52 -31.91
C ARG A 422 -1.18 -8.35 -32.35
N GLN A 423 -0.89 -7.38 -33.22
CA GLN A 423 0.49 -7.07 -33.61
C GLN A 423 1.36 -6.77 -32.38
N ALA A 424 2.54 -7.38 -32.35
CA ALA A 424 3.53 -7.21 -31.29
C ALA A 424 4.81 -6.64 -31.89
N LYS A 425 5.21 -5.46 -31.40
CA LYS A 425 6.45 -4.82 -31.86
C LYS A 425 7.65 -5.69 -31.47
N THR A 426 8.63 -5.74 -32.36
CA THR A 426 9.91 -6.43 -32.11
C THR A 426 10.91 -5.52 -31.42
N SER A 427 11.75 -6.08 -30.56
CA SER A 427 12.91 -5.38 -30.00
C SER A 427 14.19 -5.84 -30.70
N ASP A 428 15.25 -5.02 -30.68
CA ASP A 428 16.55 -5.46 -31.23
C ASP A 428 17.06 -6.71 -30.51
N TYR A 429 16.70 -6.88 -29.23
CA TYR A 429 17.05 -8.07 -28.46
C TYR A 429 16.37 -9.34 -29.00
N VAL A 430 15.10 -9.25 -29.40
CA VAL A 430 14.39 -10.35 -30.08
C VAL A 430 15.09 -10.73 -31.38
N LYS A 431 15.51 -9.75 -32.18
CA LYS A 431 16.21 -9.97 -33.46
C LYS A 431 17.55 -10.69 -33.28
N VAL A 432 18.39 -10.25 -32.34
CA VAL A 432 19.70 -10.90 -32.09
C VAL A 432 19.56 -12.30 -31.48
N ASN A 433 18.43 -12.59 -30.84
CA ASN A 433 18.12 -13.92 -30.31
C ASN A 433 17.42 -14.84 -31.34
N GLY A 434 17.33 -14.43 -32.60
CA GLY A 434 16.81 -15.27 -33.70
C GLY A 434 15.29 -15.29 -33.80
N GLY A 435 14.59 -14.33 -33.19
CA GLY A 435 13.14 -14.21 -33.30
C GLY A 435 12.71 -13.87 -34.73
N ASN A 436 11.77 -14.65 -35.26
CA ASN A 436 11.20 -14.36 -36.58
C ASN A 436 10.45 -13.03 -36.57
N SER A 437 10.84 -12.10 -37.45
CA SER A 437 10.30 -10.74 -37.50
C SER A 437 10.30 -10.20 -38.92
N GLU A 438 9.27 -9.42 -39.23
CA GLU A 438 9.12 -8.71 -40.51
C GLU A 438 8.80 -7.24 -40.21
N GLY A 439 9.64 -6.34 -40.73
CA GLY A 439 9.53 -4.91 -40.43
C GLY A 439 9.64 -4.60 -38.94
N LEU A 440 8.57 -4.04 -38.38
CA LEU A 440 8.47 -3.61 -36.97
C LEU A 440 7.88 -4.69 -36.05
N TYR A 441 7.38 -5.79 -36.59
CA TYR A 441 6.62 -6.78 -35.84
C TYR A 441 7.31 -8.14 -35.84
N CYS A 442 6.98 -8.97 -34.87
CA CYS A 442 7.49 -10.33 -34.80
C CYS A 442 6.39 -11.33 -34.52
N TYR A 443 6.64 -12.57 -34.96
CA TYR A 443 5.83 -13.72 -34.62
C TYR A 443 5.91 -13.92 -33.10
N TRP A 444 4.81 -14.28 -32.44
CA TRP A 444 4.84 -14.52 -31.00
C TRP A 444 3.98 -15.70 -30.56
N TRP A 445 4.50 -16.43 -29.56
CA TRP A 445 3.88 -17.65 -29.05
C TRP A 445 2.59 -17.37 -28.28
N LEU A 446 1.59 -18.23 -28.49
CA LEU A 446 0.49 -18.46 -27.56
C LEU A 446 0.82 -19.69 -26.70
N ARG A 447 0.11 -19.86 -25.57
CA ARG A 447 0.21 -21.11 -24.78
C ARG A 447 -0.76 -22.20 -25.24
N SER A 448 -1.72 -21.88 -26.11
CA SER A 448 -2.67 -22.86 -26.66
C SER A 448 -1.92 -23.89 -27.51
N PRO A 449 -2.19 -25.21 -27.33
CA PRO A 449 -1.60 -26.23 -28.18
C PRO A 449 -2.14 -26.10 -29.62
N SER A 450 -1.43 -26.68 -30.59
CA SER A 450 -1.94 -26.81 -31.96
C SER A 450 -3.23 -27.64 -31.98
N ILE A 451 -4.09 -27.38 -32.97
CA ILE A 451 -5.25 -28.24 -33.23
C ILE A 451 -4.86 -29.59 -33.87
N TYR A 452 -3.66 -29.72 -34.46
CA TYR A 452 -3.28 -30.91 -35.25
C TYR A 452 -2.27 -31.84 -34.57
N HIS A 453 -1.30 -31.28 -33.84
CA HIS A 453 -0.15 -32.06 -33.34
C HIS A 453 0.23 -31.67 -31.91
N ALA A 454 0.50 -32.66 -31.05
CA ALA A 454 0.82 -32.45 -29.63
C ALA A 454 2.24 -31.90 -29.38
N ASP A 455 3.10 -31.90 -30.40
CA ASP A 455 4.44 -31.29 -30.39
C ASP A 455 4.45 -29.83 -30.88
N SER A 456 3.27 -29.30 -31.27
CA SER A 456 3.12 -28.03 -31.97
C SER A 456 2.24 -27.06 -31.18
N VAL A 457 2.53 -25.77 -31.31
CA VAL A 457 1.92 -24.70 -30.50
C VAL A 457 1.46 -23.56 -31.37
N GLN A 458 0.33 -22.95 -31.01
CA GLN A 458 -0.22 -21.81 -31.74
C GLN A 458 0.64 -20.56 -31.56
N TYR A 459 0.57 -19.67 -32.54
CA TYR A 459 1.30 -18.41 -32.54
C TYR A 459 0.54 -17.35 -33.34
N VAL A 460 0.99 -16.12 -33.23
CA VAL A 460 0.47 -14.97 -33.96
C VAL A 460 1.51 -14.46 -34.95
N TYR A 461 1.09 -14.18 -36.17
CA TYR A 461 1.87 -13.62 -37.27
C TYR A 461 2.20 -12.13 -37.08
N THR A 462 3.03 -11.58 -37.96
CA THR A 462 3.45 -10.18 -37.97
C THR A 462 2.34 -9.20 -38.30
N ASP A 463 1.30 -9.64 -39.04
CA ASP A 463 0.08 -8.89 -39.33
C ASP A 463 -0.97 -8.96 -38.20
N GLY A 464 -0.76 -9.85 -37.23
CA GLY A 464 -1.65 -10.08 -36.10
C GLY A 464 -2.63 -11.25 -36.28
N GLY A 465 -2.65 -11.95 -37.41
CA GLY A 465 -3.43 -13.19 -37.56
C GLY A 465 -2.88 -14.32 -36.68
N GLY A 466 -3.73 -15.15 -36.12
CA GLY A 466 -3.37 -16.33 -35.33
C GLY A 466 -3.35 -17.59 -36.19
N ASN A 467 -2.43 -18.50 -35.89
CA ASN A 467 -2.33 -19.80 -36.53
C ASN A 467 -2.72 -20.94 -35.57
N PHE A 468 -3.89 -21.55 -35.81
CA PHE A 468 -4.40 -22.68 -35.03
C PHE A 468 -3.62 -23.98 -35.27
N GLY A 469 -3.09 -24.18 -36.47
CA GLY A 469 -2.30 -25.36 -36.82
C GLY A 469 -0.93 -25.40 -36.14
N GLY A 470 -0.47 -24.25 -35.65
CA GLY A 470 0.74 -24.10 -34.86
C GLY A 470 2.04 -24.41 -35.61
N LYS A 471 3.13 -24.41 -34.85
CA LYS A 471 4.45 -24.86 -35.29
C LYS A 471 5.11 -25.67 -34.19
N SER A 472 6.00 -26.57 -34.61
CA SER A 472 6.74 -27.42 -33.68
C SER A 472 7.45 -26.57 -32.62
N ALA A 473 7.28 -26.99 -31.37
CA ALA A 473 7.72 -26.28 -30.19
C ALA A 473 9.26 -26.16 -30.09
N CYS A 474 10.01 -27.06 -30.74
CA CYS A 474 11.46 -27.19 -30.60
C CYS A 474 12.30 -26.73 -31.81
N TYR A 475 11.66 -26.42 -32.94
CA TYR A 475 12.38 -25.98 -34.15
C TYR A 475 12.32 -24.48 -34.42
N TYR A 476 11.27 -23.80 -33.95
CA TYR A 476 11.04 -22.38 -34.29
C TYR A 476 11.29 -21.46 -33.10
N THR A 477 12.02 -20.38 -33.34
CA THR A 477 12.28 -19.35 -32.34
C THR A 477 11.38 -18.15 -32.62
N TYR A 478 10.35 -17.96 -31.79
CA TYR A 478 9.43 -16.83 -31.89
C TYR A 478 9.54 -15.90 -30.68
N GLY A 479 8.99 -14.70 -30.84
CA GLY A 479 8.93 -13.69 -29.82
C GLY A 479 8.13 -14.17 -28.60
N VAL A 480 8.65 -13.86 -27.42
CA VAL A 480 7.99 -14.09 -26.14
C VAL A 480 7.33 -12.79 -25.73
N ARG A 481 5.99 -12.80 -25.62
CA ARG A 481 5.18 -11.66 -25.18
C ARG A 481 4.50 -11.99 -23.84
N PRO A 482 5.16 -11.72 -22.70
CA PRO A 482 4.66 -12.15 -21.41
C PRO A 482 3.38 -11.41 -21.00
N ALA A 483 2.53 -12.11 -20.26
CA ALA A 483 1.37 -11.60 -19.56
C ALA A 483 1.47 -11.90 -18.05
N LEU A 484 0.87 -11.05 -17.22
CA LEU A 484 0.87 -11.21 -15.75
C LEU A 484 -0.25 -10.40 -15.09
N HIS A 485 -0.55 -10.73 -13.83
CA HIS A 485 -1.44 -9.92 -12.99
C HIS A 485 -0.64 -9.16 -11.93
N ILE A 486 -1.03 -7.91 -11.66
CA ILE A 486 -0.48 -7.14 -10.54
C ILE A 486 -1.55 -6.65 -9.58
N ASN A 487 -1.12 -6.40 -8.35
CA ASN A 487 -1.86 -5.62 -7.38
C ASN A 487 -1.63 -4.11 -7.62
N LEU A 488 -2.64 -3.42 -8.16
CA LEU A 488 -2.67 -1.97 -8.37
C LEU A 488 -2.49 -1.18 -7.07
N SER A 489 -2.80 -1.76 -5.89
CA SER A 489 -2.51 -1.11 -4.61
C SER A 489 -1.02 -1.04 -4.29
N SER A 490 -0.15 -1.66 -5.08
CA SER A 490 1.30 -1.59 -4.91
C SER A 490 1.91 -0.31 -5.50
N TYR A 491 2.94 0.24 -4.86
CA TYR A 491 3.79 1.30 -5.42
C TYR A 491 4.94 0.77 -6.30
N ALA A 492 4.78 -0.41 -6.91
CA ALA A 492 5.84 -1.06 -7.69
C ALA A 492 5.79 -0.71 -9.18
N TRP A 493 4.73 -0.04 -9.62
CA TRP A 493 4.51 0.32 -11.01
C TRP A 493 4.24 1.82 -11.14
N GLU A 494 4.36 2.35 -12.35
CA GLU A 494 4.04 3.73 -12.68
C GLU A 494 3.21 3.80 -13.96
N LYS A 495 2.27 4.74 -14.06
CA LYS A 495 1.54 4.98 -15.30
C LYS A 495 2.51 5.48 -16.39
N SER A 496 2.48 4.85 -17.56
CA SER A 496 3.28 5.25 -18.72
C SER A 496 2.53 6.25 -19.59
N GLY A 497 1.34 5.87 -20.04
CA GLY A 497 0.56 6.57 -21.06
C GLY A 497 -0.50 5.64 -21.64
N THR A 498 -0.77 5.78 -22.93
CA THR A 498 -1.65 4.87 -23.69
C THR A 498 -0.96 4.38 -24.96
N VAL A 499 -1.40 3.24 -25.48
CA VAL A 499 -1.02 2.71 -26.80
C VAL A 499 -2.29 2.43 -27.59
N ALA A 500 -2.29 2.83 -28.87
CA ALA A 500 -3.40 2.55 -29.79
C ALA A 500 -3.06 1.39 -30.74
N SER A 501 -4.07 0.65 -31.17
CA SER A 501 -3.91 -0.49 -32.10
C SER A 501 -3.29 -0.09 -33.44
N ASN A 502 -3.61 1.09 -33.96
CA ASN A 502 -3.06 1.61 -35.22
C ASN A 502 -1.73 2.39 -35.07
N GLU A 503 -1.08 2.35 -33.91
CA GLU A 503 0.11 3.14 -33.63
C GLU A 503 1.38 2.53 -34.27
N THR A 504 1.81 3.09 -35.39
CA THR A 504 2.95 2.58 -36.17
C THR A 504 4.33 3.08 -35.70
N ASP A 505 4.41 4.23 -35.02
CA ASP A 505 5.72 4.87 -34.79
C ASP A 505 5.81 5.55 -33.41
N ARG A 506 6.22 4.78 -32.40
CA ARG A 506 6.60 5.32 -31.08
C ARG A 506 8.10 5.06 -30.86
N PRO A 507 8.93 6.10 -30.76
CA PRO A 507 10.33 5.96 -30.39
C PRO A 507 10.45 5.23 -29.04
N GLN A 508 11.49 4.42 -28.87
CA GLN A 508 11.78 3.81 -27.57
C GLN A 508 12.03 4.95 -26.56
N ILE A 509 11.04 5.23 -25.71
CA ILE A 509 11.17 6.28 -24.69
C ILE A 509 12.31 5.84 -23.77
N THR A 510 13.41 6.60 -23.79
CA THR A 510 14.44 6.51 -22.75
C THR A 510 13.88 7.11 -21.47
N VAL A 511 13.00 6.37 -20.81
CA VAL A 511 12.60 6.68 -19.44
C VAL A 511 13.85 6.53 -18.57
N THR A 512 14.08 7.52 -17.71
CA THR A 512 15.14 7.42 -16.70
C THR A 512 14.80 6.18 -15.87
N PRO A 513 15.71 5.21 -15.71
CA PRO A 513 15.41 4.00 -14.94
C PRO A 513 14.83 4.42 -13.60
N MET A 514 13.72 3.78 -13.22
CA MET A 514 13.11 3.93 -11.91
C MET A 514 14.26 3.93 -10.91
N GLN A 515 14.46 5.06 -10.19
CA GLN A 515 15.50 5.09 -9.18
C GLN A 515 15.19 3.93 -8.26
N SER A 516 16.03 2.90 -8.34
CA SER A 516 16.19 1.97 -7.25
C SER A 516 16.50 2.88 -6.08
N VAL A 517 15.50 3.10 -5.23
CA VAL A 517 15.75 3.56 -3.87
C VAL A 517 16.45 2.38 -3.23
N GLU A 518 17.73 2.26 -3.56
CA GLU A 518 18.69 1.52 -2.80
C GLU A 518 18.49 2.04 -1.37
N PRO A 519 18.22 1.16 -0.39
CA PRO A 519 18.04 1.61 0.98
C PRO A 519 19.22 2.49 1.30
N THR A 520 18.94 3.76 1.59
CA THR A 520 19.92 4.80 1.83
C THR A 520 21.08 4.21 2.60
N ALA A 521 22.25 4.25 1.97
CA ALA A 521 23.49 3.76 2.53
C ALA A 521 23.55 4.15 4.01
N THR A 522 23.74 3.14 4.84
CA THR A 522 24.18 3.30 6.23
C THR A 522 25.20 4.44 6.27
N PRO A 523 25.07 5.46 7.13
CA PRO A 523 25.98 6.60 7.10
C PRO A 523 27.43 6.11 7.20
N VAL A 524 28.17 6.27 6.10
CA VAL A 524 29.61 6.05 6.04
C VAL A 524 30.23 7.15 6.87
N VAL A 525 30.76 6.76 8.03
CA VAL A 525 31.62 7.62 8.84
C VAL A 525 32.93 7.82 8.08
N SER A 526 33.20 9.07 7.73
CA SER A 526 34.47 9.57 7.19
C SER A 526 35.67 9.04 7.98
N LYS A 527 36.69 8.53 7.27
CA LYS A 527 37.98 8.10 7.83
C LYS A 527 39.04 9.19 7.63
N LYS A 528 39.71 9.64 8.70
CA LYS A 528 41.19 9.64 8.91
C LYS A 528 41.58 10.58 10.08
N PRO A 529 42.79 10.47 10.69
CA PRO A 529 43.84 9.47 10.50
C PRO A 529 44.25 8.73 11.80
N ILE A 530 45.02 7.67 11.57
CA ILE A 530 45.78 6.84 12.51
C ILE A 530 46.81 7.69 13.26
N LEU A 531 46.95 7.48 14.58
CA LEU A 531 48.25 7.48 15.26
C LEU A 531 48.20 6.56 16.48
N THR A 532 49.36 5.98 16.73
CA THR A 532 49.64 4.67 17.30
C THR A 532 49.72 4.65 18.83
N SER A 533 49.66 3.43 19.36
CA SER A 533 49.89 3.05 20.76
C SER A 533 51.13 3.71 21.39
N ASN A 534 50.98 4.23 22.60
CA ASN A 534 52.10 4.60 23.48
C ASN A 534 52.93 3.35 23.85
N SER A 535 54.25 3.47 23.73
CA SER A 535 55.19 2.78 24.60
C SER A 535 55.64 3.75 25.71
N SER A 536 55.64 3.22 26.93
CA SER A 536 56.03 3.89 28.17
C SER A 536 57.54 4.03 28.34
N LYS A 537 58.03 5.15 28.88
CA LYS A 537 59.07 5.25 29.93
C LYS A 537 59.41 6.71 30.32
N ASN A 538 59.36 6.93 31.64
CA ASN A 538 60.20 7.75 32.54
C ASN A 538 60.51 9.25 32.30
N ALA A 539 60.39 9.96 33.44
CA ALA A 539 61.24 11.04 33.98
C ALA A 539 60.82 12.52 33.80
N ARG A 540 60.34 13.08 34.95
CA ARG A 540 60.67 14.37 35.61
C ARG A 540 60.66 15.72 34.87
N LEU A 541 59.92 16.65 35.49
CA LEU A 541 60.10 18.13 35.62
C LEU A 541 59.86 18.94 34.32
N SER A 542 59.18 20.09 34.27
CA SER A 542 58.45 20.91 35.24
C SER A 542 57.49 21.86 34.49
N ASP A 543 56.61 22.51 35.25
CA ASP A 543 55.97 23.81 34.98
C ASP A 543 54.86 23.99 33.92
N ASN A 544 53.65 24.05 34.49
CA ASN A 544 52.79 25.23 34.57
C ASN A 544 51.47 25.33 33.77
N MET A 545 50.45 25.60 34.60
CA MET A 545 49.21 26.34 34.37
C MET A 545 48.01 25.67 33.68
N ASN A 546 47.10 25.25 34.56
CA ASN A 546 45.70 25.66 34.63
C ASN A 546 44.77 25.33 33.45
N GLN A 547 43.92 24.32 33.63
CA GLN A 547 42.51 24.56 33.99
C GLN A 547 41.76 23.24 34.29
N LYS A 548 41.00 23.30 35.37
CA LYS A 548 40.28 22.23 36.06
C LYS A 548 39.07 21.75 35.23
N LYS A 549 39.01 20.45 34.87
CA LYS A 549 37.79 19.78 34.38
C LYS A 549 37.56 18.48 35.15
N THR A 550 36.49 18.47 35.93
CA THR A 550 35.95 17.33 36.67
C THR A 550 35.37 16.27 35.72
N PHE A 551 35.65 15.00 36.02
CA PHE A 551 35.30 13.81 35.23
C PHE A 551 33.78 13.54 35.16
N GLY A 552 33.28 13.29 33.94
CA GLY A 552 31.93 12.79 33.66
C GLY A 552 31.89 11.25 33.53
N SER A 553 30.92 10.64 34.20
CA SER A 553 30.58 9.21 34.16
C SER A 553 30.10 8.74 32.78
N SER A 554 30.56 7.56 32.32
CA SER A 554 30.15 6.99 31.03
C SER A 554 28.75 6.35 31.07
N VAL A 555 27.79 6.92 30.35
CA VAL A 555 26.40 6.44 30.28
C VAL A 555 26.29 5.22 29.34
N LYS A 556 25.98 4.04 29.88
CA LYS A 556 25.72 2.81 29.10
C LYS A 556 24.36 2.88 28.38
N LYS A 557 24.29 2.44 27.11
CA LYS A 557 23.07 2.39 26.28
C LYS A 557 22.03 1.40 26.85
N LYS A 558 20.73 1.67 26.69
CA LYS A 558 19.62 0.84 27.23
C LYS A 558 19.20 -0.29 26.26
N ILE A 559 18.80 -1.45 26.79
CA ILE A 559 18.23 -2.58 26.03
C ILE A 559 16.71 -2.63 26.27
N LYS A 560 15.89 -2.82 25.23
CA LYS A 560 14.44 -3.04 25.34
C LYS A 560 14.07 -4.47 24.95
N LEU A 561 13.01 -5.00 25.57
CA LEU A 561 12.40 -6.29 25.23
C LEU A 561 11.09 -5.99 24.52
N LEU A 562 11.04 -6.27 23.21
CA LEU A 562 9.97 -5.84 22.29
C LEU A 562 8.77 -6.77 22.30
N GLY A 563 8.91 -7.99 22.82
CA GLY A 563 7.81 -8.93 22.95
C GLY A 563 8.26 -10.28 23.52
N VAL A 564 7.38 -10.92 24.28
CA VAL A 564 7.59 -12.27 24.85
C VAL A 564 6.31 -13.08 24.74
N ARG A 565 6.40 -14.26 24.15
CA ARG A 565 5.29 -15.22 24.06
C ARG A 565 5.59 -16.41 24.98
N CYS A 566 4.81 -16.54 26.05
CA CYS A 566 4.88 -17.66 27.00
C CYS A 566 3.46 -18.15 27.33
N LYS A 567 2.95 -19.10 26.53
CA LYS A 567 1.59 -19.65 26.66
C LYS A 567 1.55 -20.89 27.57
N LYS A 568 0.47 -21.07 28.34
CA LYS A 568 0.21 -22.32 29.09
C LYS A 568 0.28 -23.55 28.16
N ASN A 569 0.64 -24.70 28.70
CA ASN A 569 0.75 -25.98 28.01
C ASN A 569 1.78 -26.06 26.86
N THR A 570 2.61 -25.03 26.65
CA THR A 570 3.68 -25.03 25.65
C THR A 570 5.04 -25.39 26.26
N LYS A 571 5.94 -25.96 25.45
CA LYS A 571 7.35 -26.24 25.82
C LYS A 571 8.34 -25.21 25.26
N LYS A 572 7.87 -24.07 24.74
CA LYS A 572 8.73 -23.07 24.08
C LYS A 572 8.38 -21.66 24.57
N ILE A 573 9.39 -20.85 24.82
CA ILE A 573 9.28 -19.41 25.07
C ILE A 573 9.95 -18.68 23.90
N TYR A 574 9.26 -17.71 23.33
CA TYR A 574 9.77 -16.85 22.26
C TYR A 574 9.87 -15.41 22.73
N GLY A 575 10.82 -14.66 22.20
CA GLY A 575 10.81 -13.21 22.37
C GLY A 575 11.72 -12.46 21.41
N LYS A 576 11.62 -11.13 21.42
CA LYS A 576 12.37 -10.22 20.55
C LYS A 576 13.00 -9.12 21.41
N VAL A 577 14.28 -8.84 21.20
CA VAL A 577 15.02 -7.75 21.89
C VAL A 577 15.33 -6.62 20.90
N SER A 578 15.60 -5.41 21.39
CA SER A 578 15.87 -4.25 20.53
C SER A 578 17.18 -4.34 19.75
N ILE A 579 18.12 -5.19 20.19
CA ILE A 579 19.48 -5.27 19.65
C ILE A 579 19.86 -6.69 19.20
N SER A 580 20.69 -6.81 18.17
CA SER A 580 21.24 -8.08 17.70
C SER A 580 22.46 -8.51 18.53
N LYS A 581 22.83 -9.80 18.44
CA LYS A 581 24.01 -10.40 19.11
C LYS A 581 24.01 -10.25 20.65
N ALA A 582 22.84 -10.14 21.27
CA ALA A 582 22.70 -10.13 22.73
C ALA A 582 22.71 -11.56 23.31
N THR A 583 23.22 -11.70 24.53
CA THR A 583 23.07 -12.95 25.29
C THR A 583 21.76 -12.90 26.07
N VAL A 584 20.87 -13.87 25.83
CA VAL A 584 19.59 -13.99 26.53
C VAL A 584 19.60 -15.24 27.42
N LYS A 585 19.25 -15.07 28.70
CA LYS A 585 19.07 -16.15 29.68
C LYS A 585 17.66 -16.08 30.26
N VAL A 586 16.98 -17.21 30.35
CA VAL A 586 15.60 -17.31 30.86
C VAL A 586 15.53 -18.23 32.07
N LYS A 587 14.93 -17.75 33.16
CA LYS A 587 14.62 -18.51 34.38
C LYS A 587 13.11 -18.81 34.40
N VAL A 588 12.72 -20.06 34.65
CA VAL A 588 11.30 -20.46 34.75
C VAL A 588 11.03 -20.96 36.17
N GLY A 589 10.22 -20.23 36.93
CA GLY A 589 9.97 -20.48 38.34
C GLY A 589 11.25 -20.40 39.19
N LYS A 590 11.46 -21.42 40.03
CA LYS A 590 12.66 -21.56 40.87
C LYS A 590 13.85 -22.25 40.17
N LYS A 591 13.71 -22.67 38.90
CA LYS A 591 14.76 -23.39 38.15
C LYS A 591 15.96 -22.51 37.83
N ALA A 592 17.09 -23.10 37.44
CA ALA A 592 18.27 -22.37 36.97
C ALA A 592 18.01 -21.61 35.64
N TYR A 593 18.84 -20.60 35.36
CA TYR A 593 18.80 -19.87 34.09
C TYR A 593 19.23 -20.77 32.92
N LYS A 594 18.43 -20.80 31.87
CA LYS A 594 18.75 -21.47 30.61
C LYS A 594 19.11 -20.43 29.54
N LYS A 595 20.22 -20.65 28.82
CA LYS A 595 20.60 -19.80 27.67
C LYS A 595 19.62 -20.01 26.52
N ALA A 596 19.16 -18.93 25.90
CA ALA A 596 18.31 -18.99 24.72
C ALA A 596 19.13 -19.13 23.44
N SER A 597 18.55 -19.75 22.42
CA SER A 597 19.05 -19.64 21.05
C SER A 597 18.63 -18.27 20.49
N VAL A 598 19.56 -17.50 19.94
CA VAL A 598 19.34 -16.13 19.45
C VAL A 598 19.74 -16.07 17.98
N LYS A 599 18.79 -15.74 17.08
CA LYS A 599 19.03 -15.49 15.65
C LYS A 599 18.59 -14.06 15.34
N GLY A 600 19.56 -13.19 15.00
CA GLY A 600 19.32 -11.75 14.87
C GLY A 600 18.86 -11.11 16.18
N LYS A 601 17.64 -10.57 16.20
CA LYS A 601 16.98 -9.94 17.36
C LYS A 601 15.97 -10.86 18.06
N LYS A 602 15.72 -12.07 17.53
CA LYS A 602 14.74 -13.03 18.05
C LYS A 602 15.45 -14.08 18.91
N PHE A 603 14.82 -14.50 20.01
CA PHE A 603 15.31 -15.60 20.85
C PHE A 603 14.23 -16.66 21.11
N THR A 604 14.67 -17.91 21.27
CA THR A 604 13.83 -19.06 21.60
C THR A 604 14.44 -19.90 22.70
N VAL A 605 13.63 -20.35 23.66
CA VAL A 605 14.02 -21.30 24.71
C VAL A 605 13.10 -22.52 24.66
N LYS A 606 13.68 -23.70 24.39
CA LYS A 606 12.99 -24.99 24.51
C LYS A 606 13.06 -25.50 25.97
N LEU A 607 11.93 -25.95 26.53
CA LEU A 607 11.78 -26.44 27.90
C LEU A 607 11.56 -27.96 27.91
N LYS A 608 12.01 -28.64 28.98
CA LYS A 608 11.76 -30.09 29.16
C LYS A 608 10.28 -30.38 29.48
N THR A 609 9.65 -29.52 30.27
CA THR A 609 8.27 -29.64 30.75
C THR A 609 7.38 -28.53 30.19
N LYS A 610 6.07 -28.79 30.05
CA LYS A 610 5.07 -27.79 29.63
C LYS A 610 4.95 -26.66 30.68
N LEU A 611 4.70 -25.43 30.23
CA LEU A 611 4.48 -24.26 31.09
C LEU A 611 3.10 -24.33 31.78
N LYS A 612 3.06 -24.11 33.09
CA LYS A 612 1.81 -24.03 33.87
C LYS A 612 1.31 -22.58 33.94
N LYS A 613 -0.01 -22.37 34.02
CA LYS A 613 -0.62 -21.05 34.26
C LYS A 613 -0.03 -20.40 35.52
N LYS A 614 0.13 -19.08 35.54
CA LYS A 614 0.73 -18.31 36.64
C LYS A 614 2.21 -18.60 36.93
N THR A 615 2.91 -19.38 36.11
CA THR A 615 4.36 -19.59 36.27
C THR A 615 5.12 -18.28 36.04
N LYS A 616 5.99 -17.89 36.98
CA LYS A 616 6.86 -16.70 36.85
C LYS A 616 8.06 -17.01 35.94
N ILE A 617 8.36 -16.13 35.00
CA ILE A 617 9.48 -16.22 34.07
C ILE A 617 10.34 -14.97 34.24
N VAL A 618 11.67 -15.11 34.32
CA VAL A 618 12.61 -13.99 34.36
C VAL A 618 13.51 -14.05 33.14
N ILE A 619 13.57 -12.98 32.37
CA ILE A 619 14.39 -12.87 31.16
C ILE A 619 15.50 -11.86 31.43
N LYS A 620 16.75 -12.31 31.35
CA LYS A 620 17.96 -11.49 31.51
C LYS A 620 18.66 -11.36 30.16
N VAL A 621 18.94 -10.13 29.75
CA VAL A 621 19.60 -9.81 28.48
C VAL A 621 20.86 -8.99 28.75
N THR A 622 21.99 -9.45 28.22
CA THR A 622 23.30 -8.80 28.40
C THR A 622 24.02 -8.60 27.07
N LYS A 623 24.67 -7.44 26.91
CA LYS A 623 25.58 -7.14 25.80
C LYS A 623 26.63 -6.12 26.27
N LYS A 624 27.90 -6.29 25.86
CA LYS A 624 28.98 -5.34 26.18
C LYS A 624 28.61 -3.93 25.69
N GLY A 625 28.81 -2.90 26.51
CA GLY A 625 28.44 -1.51 26.22
C GLY A 625 26.97 -1.14 26.48
N TYR A 626 26.16 -2.09 26.96
CA TYR A 626 24.74 -1.86 27.31
C TYR A 626 24.47 -2.13 28.79
N GLN A 627 23.44 -1.48 29.33
CA GLN A 627 22.89 -1.83 30.64
C GLN A 627 22.24 -3.22 30.57
N THR A 628 22.42 -4.03 31.61
CA THR A 628 21.80 -5.35 31.69
C THR A 628 20.30 -5.20 31.92
N LEU A 629 19.47 -5.83 31.07
CA LEU A 629 18.02 -5.85 31.25
C LEU A 629 17.61 -7.12 31.99
N ALA A 630 16.73 -6.98 32.98
CA ALA A 630 16.03 -8.10 33.61
C ALA A 630 14.53 -7.77 33.72
N LYS A 631 13.67 -8.57 33.08
CA LYS A 631 12.20 -8.39 33.12
C LYS A 631 11.52 -9.67 33.59
N LYS A 632 10.46 -9.52 34.38
CA LYS A 632 9.62 -10.60 34.90
C LYS A 632 8.33 -10.69 34.08
N TYR A 633 7.90 -11.91 33.80
CA TYR A 633 6.65 -12.24 33.09
C TYR A 633 5.90 -13.31 33.87
N GLN A 634 4.59 -13.35 33.69
CA GLN A 634 3.74 -14.41 34.22
C GLN A 634 3.04 -15.11 33.05
N VAL A 635 3.08 -16.44 33.03
CA VAL A 635 2.38 -17.24 32.01
C VAL A 635 0.89 -16.99 32.15
N LYS A 636 0.30 -16.43 31.08
CA LYS A 636 -1.15 -16.20 30.94
C LYS A 636 -1.89 -17.54 30.75
#